data_AF-Q21NZ9-F1
#
_entry.id   AF-Q21NZ9-F1
#
_cell.length_a   1.000
_cell.length_b   1.000
_cell.length_c   1.000
_cell.angle_alpha   90.00
_cell.angle_beta   90.00
_cell.angle_gamma   90.00
#
_symmetry.space_group_name_H-M   'P 1'
#
loop_
_entity.id
_entity.type
_entity.pdbx_description
1 polymer ?
#
loop_
_entity_poly.entity_id
_entity_poly.type
_entity_poly.pdbx_seq_one_letter_code
_entity_poly.pdbx_strand_id
1 'polypeptide(L)'
;MTSDVKNKANESQQNQSRYQQVKQILDKAYAAQAIPSYQGLGAFWNTLTYSDFMQFKLYGEKLIADKPQKSCCGAEPKTTRAQASGLIKGLRGEFPFNGEQFPALPWATNALTESDIQFIESWINDDCPEQDGVLLAEASKKEATAVVDPLNLAPSLSNSGNINAFKRSNNEPKQRKNADHLTDEEICKLREAFRWARSLNAWPRDRRSLNSWGKLHGDVCAHGFEQFLTWHRMFLYDFEKNLQDFDPDVTLPFWDWTSPEYDENRDKSKPSNGGIIPKIFRCFITEQAIAELVDEYHLPESVAQKLKAVVGRDFNSGVELFDAAKIEGEEYKNNAAIIVKKLEDLNPLWYNARYPNMFFKTESGNPNVYIRDKETNKPIPVDNGLRGFHHHFPTKQDVDNLLALEYWRDFAGGPAYNQAFGLVDMEPHNTIHIWVGGFNPNYDAEKAQNDNAKDLLDTNMPGDMLDNLTAGFDPIFWPHHVNIDRIFTMWQQRHPNQVPYGMDVALVGLGYNTRDALNAEALGYEYVDAAAFYVVDKTQPAGTINLNAEQINKTALATCRRVELRLHQIKQPTESMYIHAFINEPSIELDTPVVDNDKFAGYVSLWGHGSCVGGPGHCAVPGDAADPYDLRGPNHNAKRNISLDITKALRAAVARGEPNAQISLRALDASLTRIAQELDVEAVSINYVN
;
A
#
# COMPACT_ATOMS: atom_id res chain seq x y z
N MET A 1 -46.15 -10.92 53.25
CA MET A 1 -45.64 -12.09 52.50
C MET A 1 -45.45 -11.77 51.01
N THR A 2 -44.91 -10.60 50.66
CA THR A 2 -44.70 -10.18 49.26
C THR A 2 -43.36 -9.45 49.05
N SER A 3 -42.47 -9.50 50.04
CA SER A 3 -41.09 -8.97 49.95
C SER A 3 -40.03 -10.07 49.84
N ASP A 4 -40.30 -11.29 50.31
CA ASP A 4 -39.30 -12.37 50.38
C ASP A 4 -39.15 -13.20 49.09
N VAL A 5 -40.02 -13.00 48.10
CA VAL A 5 -39.92 -13.70 46.79
C VAL A 5 -39.11 -12.88 45.78
N LYS A 6 -39.02 -11.55 45.93
CA LYS A 6 -38.19 -10.70 45.04
C LYS A 6 -36.71 -10.69 45.42
N ASN A 7 -36.36 -10.89 46.69
CA ASN A 7 -34.96 -10.97 47.11
C ASN A 7 -34.28 -12.29 46.73
N LYS A 8 -35.02 -13.40 46.63
CA LYS A 8 -34.46 -14.67 46.12
C LYS A 8 -34.19 -14.69 44.62
N ALA A 9 -34.81 -13.80 43.84
CA ALA A 9 -34.52 -13.66 42.41
C ALA A 9 -33.23 -12.84 42.19
N ASN A 10 -32.99 -11.79 42.97
CA ASN A 10 -31.79 -10.95 42.86
C ASN A 10 -30.50 -11.58 43.41
N GLU A 11 -30.59 -12.51 44.37
CA GLU A 11 -29.40 -13.24 44.86
C GLU A 11 -28.88 -14.29 43.86
N SER A 12 -29.69 -14.71 42.87
CA SER A 12 -29.27 -15.68 41.85
C SER A 12 -28.50 -15.08 40.67
N GLN A 13 -28.54 -13.75 40.49
CA GLN A 13 -27.85 -13.04 39.40
C GLN A 13 -26.44 -12.55 39.77
N GLN A 14 -26.04 -12.58 41.04
CA GLN A 14 -24.76 -12.03 41.50
C GLN A 14 -23.58 -13.01 41.48
N ASN A 15 -23.75 -14.23 40.98
CA ASN A 15 -22.68 -15.25 40.94
C ASN A 15 -22.55 -15.96 39.58
N GLN A 16 -23.00 -15.31 38.50
CA GLN A 16 -23.02 -15.90 37.17
C GLN A 16 -21.77 -15.50 36.38
N SER A 17 -20.94 -16.47 35.97
CA SER A 17 -19.72 -16.19 35.20
C SER A 17 -20.05 -15.57 33.84
N ARG A 18 -19.12 -14.79 33.27
CA ARG A 18 -19.31 -14.21 31.93
C ARG A 18 -19.60 -15.28 30.87
N TYR A 19 -19.01 -16.48 30.98
CA TYR A 19 -19.36 -17.59 30.09
C TYR A 19 -20.84 -17.99 30.18
N GLN A 20 -21.40 -18.06 31.39
CA GLN A 20 -22.83 -18.32 31.57
C GLN A 20 -23.70 -17.18 31.02
N GLN A 21 -23.24 -15.92 31.12
CA GLN A 21 -23.94 -14.77 30.55
C GLN A 21 -23.91 -14.80 29.01
N VAL A 22 -22.79 -15.22 28.40
CA VAL A 22 -22.69 -15.45 26.95
C VAL A 22 -23.73 -16.48 26.49
N LYS A 23 -23.87 -17.63 27.20
CA LYS A 23 -24.91 -18.62 26.86
C LYS A 23 -26.33 -18.04 26.93
N GLN A 24 -26.62 -17.21 27.94
CA GLN A 24 -27.93 -16.56 28.05
C GLN A 24 -28.20 -15.56 26.92
N ILE A 25 -27.19 -14.81 26.47
CA ILE A 25 -27.32 -13.92 25.31
C ILE A 25 -27.64 -14.72 24.06
N LEU A 26 -26.95 -15.85 23.84
CA LEU A 26 -27.24 -16.76 22.72
C LEU A 26 -28.63 -17.41 22.82
N ASP A 27 -29.09 -17.74 24.04
CA ASP A 27 -30.43 -18.28 24.28
C ASP A 27 -31.54 -17.27 23.99
N LYS A 28 -31.34 -15.97 24.32
CA LYS A 28 -32.28 -14.90 23.94
C LYS A 28 -32.51 -14.88 22.43
N ALA A 29 -31.46 -15.09 21.66
CA ALA A 29 -31.54 -15.10 20.21
C ALA A 29 -32.17 -16.38 19.64
N TYR A 30 -32.12 -17.50 20.36
CA TYR A 30 -32.63 -18.81 19.92
C TYR A 30 -34.13 -19.04 20.19
N ALA A 31 -34.76 -18.29 21.11
CA ALA A 31 -36.10 -18.61 21.65
C ALA A 31 -37.30 -18.42 20.69
N ALA A 32 -37.10 -17.96 19.44
CA ALA A 32 -38.20 -17.72 18.49
C ALA A 32 -38.34 -18.89 17.50
N GLN A 33 -39.38 -19.70 17.70
CA GLN A 33 -39.69 -20.92 16.95
C GLN A 33 -39.98 -20.66 15.45
N ALA A 34 -38.96 -20.79 14.61
CA ALA A 34 -38.97 -21.32 13.22
C ALA A 34 -37.58 -21.03 12.60
N ILE A 35 -37.11 -21.89 11.68
CA ILE A 35 -35.89 -21.75 10.81
C ILE A 35 -34.76 -22.74 11.23
N PRO A 36 -34.04 -23.35 10.26
CA PRO A 36 -33.62 -24.74 10.31
C PRO A 36 -32.40 -25.01 11.20
N SER A 37 -32.39 -26.20 11.79
CA SER A 37 -31.24 -26.73 12.48
C SER A 37 -30.08 -26.87 11.49
N TYR A 38 -28.97 -26.22 11.79
CA TYR A 38 -27.66 -26.52 11.23
C TYR A 38 -27.36 -28.01 11.43
N GLN A 39 -27.78 -28.85 10.48
CA GLN A 39 -27.64 -30.32 10.54
C GLN A 39 -28.18 -30.98 11.83
N GLY A 40 -29.19 -30.39 12.50
CA GLY A 40 -29.73 -30.95 13.75
C GLY A 40 -29.06 -30.49 15.06
N LEU A 41 -28.07 -29.58 15.02
CA LEU A 41 -27.25 -29.22 16.18
C LEU A 41 -27.97 -28.41 17.29
N GLY A 42 -29.08 -27.72 17.00
CA GLY A 42 -29.86 -26.96 17.99
C GLY A 42 -29.04 -25.89 18.74
N ALA A 43 -29.40 -25.61 20.00
CA ALA A 43 -28.64 -24.74 20.90
C ALA A 43 -27.37 -25.43 21.41
N PHE A 44 -26.44 -25.75 20.51
CA PHE A 44 -25.26 -26.57 20.79
C PHE A 44 -24.37 -25.99 21.91
N TRP A 45 -24.37 -24.66 22.12
CA TRP A 45 -23.65 -24.03 23.22
C TRP A 45 -24.13 -24.49 24.61
N ASN A 46 -25.36 -25.01 24.70
CA ASN A 46 -25.90 -25.61 25.92
C ASN A 46 -25.62 -27.11 26.04
N THR A 47 -25.27 -27.78 24.94
CA THR A 47 -24.98 -29.23 24.93
C THR A 47 -23.49 -29.55 24.97
N LEU A 48 -22.64 -28.61 24.57
CA LEU A 48 -21.18 -28.75 24.60
C LEU A 48 -20.60 -28.43 25.98
N THR A 49 -19.55 -29.15 26.36
CA THR A 49 -18.68 -28.75 27.48
C THR A 49 -17.94 -27.45 27.13
N TYR A 50 -17.40 -26.74 28.12
CA TYR A 50 -16.61 -25.53 27.86
C TYR A 50 -15.43 -25.81 26.91
N SER A 51 -14.69 -26.90 27.14
CA SER A 51 -13.58 -27.33 26.29
C SER A 51 -14.03 -27.60 24.85
N ASP A 52 -15.16 -28.29 24.66
CA ASP A 52 -15.67 -28.58 23.33
C ASP A 52 -16.21 -27.33 22.63
N PHE A 53 -16.82 -26.41 23.38
CA PHE A 53 -17.30 -25.13 22.85
C PHE A 53 -16.15 -24.26 22.34
N MET A 54 -15.00 -24.26 23.04
CA MET A 54 -13.78 -23.54 22.62
C MET A 54 -13.14 -24.07 21.34
N GLN A 55 -13.29 -25.37 21.05
CA GLN A 55 -12.74 -26.00 19.85
C GLN A 55 -13.78 -26.20 18.76
N PHE A 56 -15.02 -25.78 19.00
CA PHE A 56 -16.13 -26.08 18.11
C PHE A 56 -15.99 -25.38 16.76
N LYS A 57 -16.22 -26.16 15.69
CA LYS A 57 -16.24 -25.67 14.32
C LYS A 57 -17.63 -25.81 13.73
N LEU A 58 -18.14 -24.73 13.15
CA LEU A 58 -19.39 -24.70 12.41
C LEU A 58 -19.09 -24.55 10.92
N TYR A 59 -19.47 -25.52 10.10
CA TYR A 59 -19.07 -25.62 8.68
C TYR A 59 -17.56 -25.51 8.41
N GLY A 60 -16.73 -25.98 9.34
CA GLY A 60 -15.27 -25.92 9.24
C GLY A 60 -14.64 -24.65 9.82
N GLU A 61 -15.45 -23.61 10.09
CA GLU A 61 -15.02 -22.36 10.71
C GLU A 61 -15.02 -22.47 12.23
N LYS A 62 -13.91 -22.06 12.88
CA LYS A 62 -13.84 -22.02 14.35
C LYS A 62 -14.74 -20.90 14.88
N LEU A 63 -15.64 -21.23 15.79
CA LEU A 63 -16.49 -20.22 16.42
C LEU A 63 -15.70 -19.30 17.34
N ILE A 64 -14.63 -19.81 17.98
CA ILE A 64 -13.70 -19.04 18.79
C ILE A 64 -12.32 -19.19 18.15
N ALA A 65 -11.74 -18.07 17.73
CA ALA A 65 -10.42 -18.06 17.10
C ALA A 65 -9.31 -18.49 18.07
N ASP A 66 -8.23 -19.01 17.52
CA ASP A 66 -7.01 -19.28 18.29
C ASP A 66 -6.40 -17.96 18.79
N LYS A 67 -5.55 -18.05 19.82
CA LYS A 67 -4.84 -16.87 20.29
C LYS A 67 -3.98 -16.32 19.14
N PRO A 68 -3.95 -15.00 18.93
CA PRO A 68 -3.13 -14.41 17.90
C PRO A 68 -1.65 -14.77 18.12
N GLN A 69 -1.01 -15.37 17.12
CA GLN A 69 0.44 -15.57 17.16
C GLN A 69 1.14 -14.26 16.78
N LYS A 70 2.23 -13.92 17.48
CA LYS A 70 3.06 -12.76 17.12
C LYS A 70 3.57 -12.95 15.69
N SER A 71 3.37 -11.94 14.84
CA SER A 71 3.91 -11.98 13.48
C SER A 71 5.44 -11.91 13.51
N CYS A 72 6.06 -12.40 12.44
CA CYS A 72 7.50 -12.35 12.18
C CYS A 72 8.09 -10.91 12.19
N CYS A 73 7.26 -9.87 12.23
CA CYS A 73 7.67 -8.46 12.32
C CYS A 73 7.55 -7.87 13.75
N GLY A 74 7.17 -8.67 14.75
CA GLY A 74 6.95 -8.17 16.12
C GLY A 74 5.73 -7.26 16.27
N ALA A 75 4.90 -7.13 15.23
CA ALA A 75 3.68 -6.33 15.27
C ALA A 75 2.56 -7.07 16.00
N GLU A 76 1.86 -6.36 16.88
CA GLU A 76 0.61 -6.83 17.47
C GLU A 76 -0.41 -7.10 16.34
N PRO A 77 -1.16 -8.23 16.40
CA PRO A 77 -2.14 -8.56 15.38
C PRO A 77 -3.22 -7.49 15.28
N LYS A 78 -3.45 -6.98 14.06
CA LYS A 78 -4.39 -5.89 13.77
C LYS A 78 -5.87 -6.23 14.00
N THR A 79 -6.21 -7.49 14.20
CA THR A 79 -7.57 -7.93 14.53
C THR A 79 -7.58 -8.59 15.89
N THR A 80 -8.57 -8.21 16.72
CA THR A 80 -8.77 -8.83 18.02
C THR A 80 -9.18 -10.29 17.84
N ARG A 81 -8.89 -11.14 18.84
CA ARG A 81 -9.32 -12.54 18.83
C ARG A 81 -10.85 -12.66 18.63
N ALA A 82 -11.61 -11.71 19.17
CA ALA A 82 -13.05 -11.59 18.93
C ALA A 82 -13.40 -11.36 17.46
N GLN A 83 -12.75 -10.41 16.78
CA GLN A 83 -13.00 -10.13 15.35
C GLN A 83 -12.62 -11.31 14.43
N ALA A 84 -11.61 -12.09 14.80
CA ALA A 84 -11.24 -13.30 14.06
C ALA A 84 -12.22 -14.48 14.29
N SER A 85 -13.03 -14.44 15.35
CA SER A 85 -13.88 -15.53 15.79
C SER A 85 -15.16 -15.65 14.94
N GLY A 86 -15.44 -16.86 14.43
CA GLY A 86 -16.63 -17.14 13.62
C GLY A 86 -17.95 -16.84 14.33
N LEU A 87 -17.98 -16.87 15.68
CA LEU A 87 -19.15 -16.47 16.45
C LEU A 87 -19.49 -14.99 16.25
N ILE A 88 -18.51 -14.09 16.36
CA ILE A 88 -18.74 -12.64 16.20
C ILE A 88 -19.09 -12.31 14.75
N LYS A 89 -18.35 -12.88 13.79
CA LYS A 89 -18.66 -12.74 12.36
C LYS A 89 -20.08 -13.20 12.05
N GLY A 90 -20.48 -14.33 12.62
CA GLY A 90 -21.84 -14.82 12.56
C GLY A 90 -22.84 -13.82 13.10
N LEU A 91 -22.68 -13.37 14.36
CA LEU A 91 -23.61 -12.46 15.04
C LEU A 91 -23.74 -11.09 14.36
N ARG A 92 -22.69 -10.64 13.65
CA ARG A 92 -22.67 -9.39 12.86
C ARG A 92 -23.13 -9.58 11.40
N GLY A 93 -23.37 -10.82 10.96
CA GLY A 93 -23.74 -11.13 9.57
C GLY A 93 -22.61 -10.91 8.56
N GLU A 94 -21.36 -11.12 8.97
CA GLU A 94 -20.16 -10.99 8.15
C GLU A 94 -19.80 -12.30 7.44
N PHE A 95 -19.06 -12.23 6.34
CA PHE A 95 -18.56 -13.40 5.62
C PHE A 95 -17.71 -14.31 6.54
N PRO A 96 -17.87 -15.65 6.53
CA PRO A 96 -18.69 -16.44 5.60
C PRO A 96 -20.16 -16.66 6.05
N PHE A 97 -20.60 -16.05 7.16
CA PHE A 97 -21.96 -16.16 7.74
C PHE A 97 -22.86 -14.97 7.37
N ASN A 98 -22.79 -14.48 6.13
CA ASN A 98 -23.62 -13.38 5.63
C ASN A 98 -24.78 -13.88 4.73
N GLY A 99 -24.93 -15.20 4.57
CA GLY A 99 -25.87 -15.83 3.65
C GLY A 99 -25.29 -16.18 2.28
N GLU A 100 -24.08 -15.72 1.93
CA GLU A 100 -23.43 -16.01 0.64
C GLU A 100 -22.78 -17.40 0.62
N GLN A 101 -22.05 -17.75 1.69
CA GLN A 101 -21.43 -19.08 1.85
C GLN A 101 -22.17 -19.92 2.90
N PHE A 102 -22.43 -19.34 4.08
CA PHE A 102 -23.19 -19.95 5.17
C PHE A 102 -24.29 -19.01 5.68
N PRO A 103 -25.39 -19.55 6.24
CA PRO A 103 -26.44 -18.74 6.86
C PRO A 103 -25.93 -17.86 8.02
N ALA A 104 -26.51 -16.67 8.21
CA ALA A 104 -26.12 -15.78 9.31
C ALA A 104 -26.48 -16.29 10.71
N LEU A 105 -25.75 -15.80 11.73
CA LEU A 105 -26.09 -15.99 13.15
C LEU A 105 -26.64 -14.65 13.73
N PRO A 106 -27.48 -14.65 14.77
CA PRO A 106 -28.19 -15.77 15.35
C PRO A 106 -29.61 -15.97 14.77
N TRP A 107 -30.16 -17.15 15.08
CA TRP A 107 -31.31 -17.81 14.45
C TRP A 107 -32.72 -17.30 14.84
N ALA A 108 -33.06 -16.02 14.62
CA ALA A 108 -34.45 -15.53 14.42
C ALA A 108 -34.53 -14.00 14.35
N THR A 109 -35.70 -13.47 13.99
CA THR A 109 -36.08 -12.07 13.68
C THR A 109 -35.66 -10.95 14.66
N ASN A 110 -35.06 -11.25 15.81
CA ASN A 110 -34.56 -10.25 16.75
C ASN A 110 -33.03 -10.21 16.67
N ALA A 111 -32.50 -9.18 16.01
CA ALA A 111 -31.07 -8.87 16.06
C ALA A 111 -30.65 -8.66 17.53
N LEU A 112 -29.53 -9.26 17.94
CA LEU A 112 -28.88 -8.90 19.20
C LEU A 112 -28.53 -7.41 19.18
N THR A 113 -28.57 -6.76 20.34
CA THR A 113 -28.12 -5.37 20.44
C THR A 113 -26.60 -5.33 20.31
N GLU A 114 -26.07 -4.21 19.81
CA GLU A 114 -24.62 -3.99 19.73
C GLU A 114 -23.95 -4.17 21.11
N SER A 115 -24.65 -3.80 22.20
CA SER A 115 -24.16 -4.02 23.57
C SER A 115 -23.99 -5.50 23.94
N ASP A 116 -24.88 -6.38 23.45
CA ASP A 116 -24.81 -7.82 23.72
C ASP A 116 -23.65 -8.45 22.92
N ILE A 117 -23.42 -7.98 21.69
CA ILE A 117 -22.28 -8.41 20.86
C ILE A 117 -20.96 -7.94 21.48
N GLN A 118 -20.86 -6.66 21.88
CA GLN A 118 -19.68 -6.11 22.55
C GLN A 118 -19.34 -6.84 23.86
N PHE A 119 -20.36 -7.29 24.60
CA PHE A 119 -20.14 -8.11 25.78
C PHE A 119 -19.45 -9.44 25.42
N ILE A 120 -19.93 -10.14 24.39
CA ILE A 120 -19.31 -11.41 23.92
C ILE A 120 -17.89 -11.14 23.40
N GLU A 121 -17.67 -10.04 22.66
CA GLU A 121 -16.34 -9.63 22.19
C GLU A 121 -15.37 -9.42 23.36
N SER A 122 -15.82 -8.71 24.41
CA SER A 122 -15.00 -8.48 25.60
C SER A 122 -14.63 -9.79 26.30
N TRP A 123 -15.56 -10.74 26.39
CA TRP A 123 -15.30 -12.05 26.97
C TRP A 123 -14.31 -12.88 26.13
N ILE A 124 -14.40 -12.82 24.80
CA ILE A 124 -13.46 -13.53 23.92
C ILE A 124 -12.06 -12.92 24.01
N ASN A 125 -11.97 -11.59 24.03
CA ASN A 125 -10.72 -10.86 24.14
C ASN A 125 -10.03 -11.07 25.49
N ASP A 126 -10.79 -11.30 26.56
CA ASP A 126 -10.30 -11.66 27.89
C ASP A 126 -9.91 -13.15 28.01
N ASP A 127 -9.64 -13.82 26.89
CA ASP A 127 -9.27 -15.22 26.80
C ASP A 127 -10.37 -16.23 27.19
N CYS A 128 -11.64 -15.84 27.06
CA CYS A 128 -12.81 -16.70 27.22
C CYS A 128 -12.96 -17.34 28.62
N PRO A 129 -12.79 -16.64 29.75
CA PRO A 129 -12.74 -17.27 31.06
C PRO A 129 -14.02 -18.07 31.38
N GLU A 130 -13.86 -19.32 31.81
CA GLU A 130 -14.98 -20.19 32.22
C GLU A 130 -15.59 -19.72 33.56
N GLN A 131 -14.75 -19.20 34.46
CA GLN A 131 -15.10 -18.58 35.74
C GLN A 131 -14.33 -17.26 35.87
N ASP A 132 -14.98 -16.18 36.30
CA ASP A 132 -14.30 -14.91 36.54
C ASP A 132 -13.74 -14.85 37.97
N GLY A 133 -12.44 -14.54 38.08
CA GLY A 133 -11.80 -14.24 39.36
C GLY A 133 -12.18 -12.84 39.87
N VAL A 134 -12.38 -12.70 41.18
CA VAL A 134 -12.70 -11.40 41.81
C VAL A 134 -11.53 -10.42 41.61
N LEU A 135 -11.69 -9.45 40.72
CA LEU A 135 -10.79 -8.30 40.57
C LEU A 135 -11.44 -7.04 41.16
N LEU A 136 -10.77 -6.48 42.16
CA LEU A 136 -11.11 -5.25 42.88
C LEU A 136 -11.05 -4.06 41.92
N ALA A 137 -12.17 -3.33 41.79
CA ALA A 137 -12.25 -2.08 41.07
C ALA A 137 -11.68 -0.92 41.91
N GLU A 138 -10.59 -0.30 41.46
CA GLU A 138 -10.20 1.05 41.88
C GLU A 138 -10.49 2.04 40.76
N ALA A 139 -11.74 2.51 40.71
CA ALA A 139 -12.12 3.70 39.95
C ALA A 139 -11.92 4.94 40.84
N SER A 140 -10.88 5.72 40.57
CA SER A 140 -10.69 7.03 41.20
C SER A 140 -11.58 8.07 40.49
N LYS A 141 -12.76 8.32 41.09
CA LYS A 141 -13.54 9.54 40.84
C LYS A 141 -12.73 10.74 41.33
N LYS A 142 -12.41 11.68 40.43
CA LYS A 142 -12.19 13.08 40.78
C LYS A 142 -13.22 13.93 40.05
N GLU A 143 -14.18 14.42 40.83
CA GLU A 143 -15.02 15.55 40.45
C GLU A 143 -14.13 16.78 40.30
N ALA A 144 -14.12 17.35 39.10
CA ALA A 144 -13.67 18.71 38.87
C ALA A 144 -14.87 19.48 38.30
N THR A 145 -15.49 20.28 39.16
CA THR A 145 -16.40 21.35 38.75
C THR A 145 -15.61 22.37 37.95
N ALA A 146 -15.63 22.24 36.63
CA ALA A 146 -15.26 23.29 35.71
C ALA A 146 -16.54 23.73 34.97
N VAL A 147 -16.88 25.00 35.10
CA VAL A 147 -17.87 25.64 34.24
C VAL A 147 -17.24 25.69 32.85
N VAL A 148 -17.67 24.78 31.97
CA VAL A 148 -17.25 24.75 30.57
C VAL A 148 -18.29 25.51 29.76
N ASP A 149 -17.83 26.60 29.15
CA ASP A 149 -18.52 27.28 28.07
C ASP A 149 -18.48 26.36 26.82
N PRO A 150 -19.61 25.96 26.21
CA PRO A 150 -19.64 24.93 25.18
C PRO A 150 -19.30 25.55 23.81
N LEU A 151 -18.01 25.76 23.53
CA LEU A 151 -17.50 25.99 22.18
C LEU A 151 -16.17 25.25 21.96
N ASN A 152 -16.23 24.28 21.04
CA ASN A 152 -15.15 23.82 20.15
C ASN A 152 -13.84 23.29 20.75
N LEU A 153 -13.80 21.99 21.06
CA LEU A 153 -12.64 21.16 20.71
C LEU A 153 -13.17 19.81 20.20
N ALA A 154 -13.33 19.69 18.87
CA ALA A 154 -13.60 18.41 18.24
C ALA A 154 -12.39 17.48 18.44
N PRO A 155 -12.59 16.19 18.79
CA PRO A 155 -11.50 15.22 18.87
C PRO A 155 -10.81 15.10 17.51
N SER A 156 -9.48 14.97 17.48
CA SER A 156 -8.69 15.00 16.25
C SER A 156 -8.53 13.60 15.63
N LEU A 157 -8.56 13.51 14.29
CA LEU A 157 -8.52 12.23 13.55
C LEU A 157 -7.09 11.75 13.32
N SER A 158 -6.81 10.47 13.60
CA SER A 158 -5.54 9.81 13.24
C SER A 158 -5.55 9.31 11.80
N ASN A 159 -4.37 9.29 11.18
CA ASN A 159 -4.19 8.68 9.86
C ASN A 159 -4.64 7.21 9.89
N SER A 160 -5.61 6.91 9.04
CA SER A 160 -6.35 5.66 8.97
C SER A 160 -5.77 4.63 7.99
N GLY A 161 -4.67 4.97 7.30
CA GLY A 161 -3.93 4.03 6.47
C GLY A 161 -4.20 4.16 4.96
N ASN A 162 -4.21 3.02 4.27
CA ASN A 162 -4.18 2.93 2.80
C ASN A 162 -5.46 3.49 2.14
N ILE A 163 -5.34 4.65 1.48
CA ILE A 163 -6.41 5.30 0.70
C ILE A 163 -7.01 4.39 -0.38
N ASN A 164 -6.28 3.42 -0.90
CA ASN A 164 -6.81 2.48 -1.89
C ASN A 164 -7.80 1.48 -1.29
N ALA A 165 -7.79 1.28 0.04
CA ALA A 165 -8.76 0.45 0.77
C ALA A 165 -10.09 1.15 1.04
N PHE A 166 -10.16 2.47 0.84
CA PHE A 166 -11.37 3.25 1.08
C PHE A 166 -12.39 3.00 -0.05
N LYS A 167 -13.64 2.66 0.31
CA LYS A 167 -14.73 2.41 -0.64
C LYS A 167 -14.96 3.64 -1.51
N ARG A 168 -14.78 3.46 -2.82
CA ARG A 168 -14.93 4.54 -3.80
C ARG A 168 -16.34 4.56 -4.37
N SER A 169 -16.86 5.75 -4.65
CA SER A 169 -17.79 5.92 -5.76
C SER A 169 -17.11 5.46 -7.06
N ASN A 170 -17.87 4.93 -8.02
CA ASN A 170 -17.40 4.23 -9.24
C ASN A 170 -16.28 4.90 -10.11
N ASN A 171 -15.79 6.10 -9.80
CA ASN A 171 -14.88 6.89 -10.63
C ASN A 171 -13.61 7.45 -9.95
N GLU A 172 -13.27 7.12 -8.69
CA GLU A 172 -12.01 7.64 -8.10
C GLU A 172 -10.77 6.80 -8.52
N PRO A 173 -9.72 7.41 -9.09
CA PRO A 173 -8.52 6.69 -9.52
C PRO A 173 -7.70 6.13 -8.35
N LYS A 174 -7.09 4.96 -8.54
CA LYS A 174 -6.15 4.33 -7.58
C LYS A 174 -4.85 5.10 -7.53
N GLN A 175 -4.30 5.28 -6.33
CA GLN A 175 -3.05 6.01 -6.18
C GLN A 175 -1.88 5.03 -6.30
N ARG A 176 -1.06 5.23 -7.33
CA ARG A 176 0.30 4.69 -7.41
C ARG A 176 1.22 5.64 -6.66
N LYS A 177 1.81 5.15 -5.58
CA LYS A 177 2.64 5.95 -4.66
C LYS A 177 4.14 5.78 -4.91
N ASN A 178 4.95 6.73 -4.44
CA ASN A 178 6.40 6.57 -4.47
C ASN A 178 6.82 5.41 -3.55
N ALA A 179 7.69 4.53 -4.04
CA ALA A 179 8.21 3.37 -3.32
C ALA A 179 8.89 3.73 -1.99
N ASP A 180 9.51 4.92 -1.92
CA ASP A 180 10.19 5.41 -0.71
C ASP A 180 9.23 6.01 0.33
N HIS A 181 7.97 6.26 -0.06
CA HIS A 181 6.95 6.89 0.79
C HIS A 181 5.75 5.99 1.09
N LEU A 182 5.86 4.69 0.81
CA LEU A 182 4.85 3.71 1.21
C LEU A 182 4.80 3.56 2.72
N THR A 183 3.60 3.38 3.25
CA THR A 183 3.40 2.98 4.65
C THR A 183 3.78 1.51 4.88
N ASP A 184 4.07 1.13 6.13
CA ASP A 184 4.37 -0.27 6.47
C ASP A 184 3.27 -1.25 6.05
N GLU A 185 2.02 -0.82 6.08
CA GLU A 185 0.87 -1.61 5.61
C GLU A 185 0.91 -1.83 4.10
N GLU A 186 1.16 -0.78 3.32
CA GLU A 186 1.27 -0.87 1.86
C GLU A 186 2.46 -1.74 1.45
N ILE A 187 3.60 -1.60 2.15
CA ILE A 187 4.79 -2.44 1.93
C ILE A 187 4.47 -3.91 2.21
N CYS A 188 3.75 -4.20 3.31
CA CYS A 188 3.35 -5.56 3.66
C CYS A 188 2.44 -6.17 2.59
N LYS A 189 1.37 -5.46 2.19
CA LYS A 189 0.45 -5.93 1.13
C LYS A 189 1.18 -6.17 -0.19
N LEU A 190 2.08 -5.26 -0.58
CA LEU A 190 2.88 -5.40 -1.80
C LEU A 190 3.79 -6.64 -1.75
N ARG A 191 4.46 -6.87 -0.62
CA ARG A 191 5.31 -8.07 -0.42
C ARG A 191 4.51 -9.36 -0.50
N GLU A 192 3.34 -9.42 0.12
CA GLU A 192 2.47 -10.61 0.06
C GLU A 192 1.92 -10.83 -1.36
N ALA A 193 1.53 -9.77 -2.08
CA ALA A 193 1.07 -9.88 -3.45
C ALA A 193 2.16 -10.43 -4.39
N PHE A 194 3.40 -9.94 -4.27
CA PHE A 194 4.54 -10.48 -5.04
C PHE A 194 4.90 -11.91 -4.61
N ARG A 195 4.84 -12.24 -3.32
CA ARG A 195 5.04 -13.61 -2.83
C ARG A 195 3.99 -14.56 -3.43
N TRP A 196 2.72 -14.14 -3.44
CA TRP A 196 1.64 -14.89 -4.06
C TRP A 196 1.88 -15.07 -5.57
N ALA A 197 2.17 -14.00 -6.31
CA ALA A 197 2.45 -14.08 -7.75
C ALA A 197 3.65 -14.99 -8.06
N ARG A 198 4.70 -14.97 -7.23
CA ARG A 198 5.86 -15.87 -7.34
C ARG A 198 5.48 -17.32 -7.01
N SER A 199 4.61 -17.57 -6.03
CA SER A 199 4.14 -18.93 -5.68
C SER A 199 3.44 -19.62 -6.86
N LEU A 200 2.79 -18.84 -7.73
CA LEU A 200 2.13 -19.34 -8.93
C LEU A 200 3.10 -19.74 -10.05
N ASN A 201 4.41 -19.43 -9.94
CA ASN A 201 5.43 -19.89 -10.90
C ASN A 201 5.50 -21.43 -11.00
N ALA A 202 5.04 -22.14 -9.97
CA ALA A 202 4.87 -23.60 -10.01
C ALA A 202 3.87 -24.08 -11.09
N TRP A 203 3.05 -23.17 -11.64
CA TRP A 203 2.05 -23.42 -12.65
C TRP A 203 2.35 -22.59 -13.92
N PRO A 204 3.22 -23.05 -14.83
CA PRO A 204 3.74 -22.24 -15.95
C PRO A 204 2.70 -21.75 -16.96
N ARG A 205 1.45 -22.22 -16.88
CA ARG A 205 0.33 -21.78 -17.72
C ARG A 205 -0.59 -20.78 -17.01
N ASP A 206 -0.39 -20.53 -15.72
CA ASP A 206 -1.15 -19.55 -14.97
C ASP A 206 -0.63 -18.16 -15.30
N ARG A 207 -1.45 -17.36 -16.03
CA ARG A 207 -1.09 -15.99 -16.40
C ARG A 207 -0.88 -15.08 -15.19
N ARG A 208 -1.33 -15.42 -13.99
CA ARG A 208 -1.13 -14.61 -12.77
C ARG A 208 0.28 -14.79 -12.19
N SER A 209 1.04 -15.77 -12.66
CA SER A 209 2.41 -16.02 -12.22
C SER A 209 3.36 -14.91 -12.66
N LEU A 210 4.28 -14.52 -11.77
CA LEU A 210 5.30 -13.50 -12.06
C LEU A 210 6.13 -13.87 -13.30
N ASN A 211 6.49 -15.15 -13.46
CA ASN A 211 7.28 -15.60 -14.61
C ASN A 211 6.52 -15.50 -15.94
N SER A 212 5.19 -15.64 -15.95
CA SER A 212 4.42 -15.44 -17.17
C SER A 212 4.51 -13.99 -17.67
N TRP A 213 4.52 -13.04 -16.75
CA TRP A 213 4.67 -11.62 -17.08
C TRP A 213 6.10 -11.26 -17.46
N GLY A 214 7.11 -11.76 -16.74
CA GLY A 214 8.51 -11.60 -17.13
C GLY A 214 8.80 -12.14 -18.53
N LYS A 215 8.24 -13.32 -18.86
CA LYS A 215 8.34 -13.91 -20.21
C LYS A 215 7.58 -13.11 -21.25
N LEU A 216 6.39 -12.58 -20.93
CA LEU A 216 5.63 -11.74 -21.85
C LEU A 216 6.43 -10.49 -22.23
N HIS A 217 7.11 -9.87 -21.26
CA HIS A 217 8.05 -8.79 -21.54
C HIS A 217 9.16 -9.26 -22.48
N GLY A 218 9.90 -10.31 -22.11
CA GLY A 218 11.03 -10.78 -22.93
C GLY A 218 10.66 -11.18 -24.36
N ASP A 219 9.48 -11.75 -24.58
CA ASP A 219 9.08 -12.26 -25.90
C ASP A 219 8.52 -11.18 -26.84
N VAL A 220 7.78 -10.19 -26.32
CA VAL A 220 6.94 -9.31 -27.17
C VAL A 220 6.93 -7.82 -26.78
N CYS A 221 7.76 -7.39 -25.83
CA CYS A 221 7.86 -5.98 -25.45
C CYS A 221 8.13 -5.07 -26.66
N ALA A 222 7.51 -3.88 -26.66
CA ALA A 222 7.81 -2.86 -27.65
C ALA A 222 9.00 -2.02 -27.18
N HIS A 223 10.21 -2.34 -27.64
CA HIS A 223 11.39 -1.50 -27.45
C HIS A 223 11.81 -0.86 -28.76
N GLY A 224 12.27 0.39 -28.69
CA GLY A 224 12.78 1.09 -29.83
C GLY A 224 11.75 1.46 -30.90
N PHE A 225 10.51 1.71 -30.48
CA PHE A 225 9.43 2.19 -31.33
C PHE A 225 8.48 3.08 -30.52
N GLU A 226 7.64 3.86 -31.20
CA GLU A 226 6.69 4.79 -30.57
C GLU A 226 5.73 4.12 -29.58
N GLN A 227 5.48 2.81 -29.71
CA GLN A 227 4.58 2.08 -28.83
C GLN A 227 5.20 1.77 -27.46
N PHE A 228 6.49 2.03 -27.24
CA PHE A 228 7.19 1.73 -25.99
C PHE A 228 6.40 2.17 -24.75
N LEU A 229 6.01 3.45 -24.68
CA LEU A 229 5.29 3.98 -23.52
C LEU A 229 3.89 3.37 -23.39
N THR A 230 3.15 3.26 -24.51
CA THR A 230 1.77 2.73 -24.47
C THR A 230 1.72 1.23 -24.16
N TRP A 231 2.69 0.46 -24.64
CA TRP A 231 2.79 -0.96 -24.38
C TRP A 231 3.13 -1.19 -22.91
N HIS A 232 4.15 -0.51 -22.37
CA HIS A 232 4.53 -0.65 -20.96
C HIS A 232 3.42 -0.16 -20.02
N ARG A 233 2.69 0.92 -20.36
CA ARG A 233 1.52 1.35 -19.57
C ARG A 233 0.47 0.25 -19.43
N MET A 234 0.07 -0.37 -20.54
CA MET A 234 -0.93 -1.45 -20.50
C MET A 234 -0.39 -2.73 -19.86
N PHE A 235 0.91 -3.01 -20.03
CA PHE A 235 1.59 -4.11 -19.36
C PHE A 235 1.55 -3.95 -17.83
N LEU A 236 1.90 -2.76 -17.33
CA LEU A 236 1.81 -2.42 -15.90
C LEU A 236 0.37 -2.49 -15.38
N TYR A 237 -0.59 -1.98 -16.16
CA TYR A 237 -2.01 -1.98 -15.82
C TYR A 237 -2.57 -3.39 -15.63
N ASP A 238 -2.32 -4.30 -16.57
CA ASP A 238 -2.81 -5.67 -16.45
C ASP A 238 -2.07 -6.46 -15.36
N PHE A 239 -0.77 -6.23 -15.17
CA PHE A 239 -0.04 -6.86 -14.09
C PHE A 239 -0.53 -6.38 -12.71
N GLU A 240 -0.80 -5.08 -12.56
CA GLU A 240 -1.39 -4.52 -11.35
C GLU A 240 -2.77 -5.11 -11.07
N LYS A 241 -3.62 -5.27 -12.09
CA LYS A 241 -4.90 -5.99 -11.95
C LYS A 241 -4.72 -7.42 -11.47
N ASN A 242 -3.72 -8.13 -11.97
CA ASN A 242 -3.43 -9.48 -11.50
C ASN A 242 -3.00 -9.50 -10.04
N LEU A 243 -2.22 -8.52 -9.56
CA LEU A 243 -1.92 -8.40 -8.13
C LEU A 243 -3.19 -8.08 -7.33
N GLN A 244 -4.14 -7.36 -7.92
CA GLN A 244 -5.43 -7.02 -7.30
C GLN A 244 -6.41 -8.20 -7.19
N ASP A 245 -6.19 -9.30 -7.94
CA ASP A 245 -6.89 -10.57 -7.69
C ASP A 245 -6.55 -11.16 -6.32
N PHE A 246 -5.37 -10.83 -5.77
CA PHE A 246 -4.97 -11.22 -4.41
C PHE A 246 -5.48 -10.22 -3.36
N ASP A 247 -5.21 -8.93 -3.56
CA ASP A 247 -5.69 -7.86 -2.68
C ASP A 247 -6.09 -6.64 -3.54
N PRO A 248 -7.38 -6.26 -3.58
CA PRO A 248 -7.86 -5.21 -4.47
C PRO A 248 -7.26 -3.83 -4.19
N ASP A 249 -6.63 -3.61 -3.03
CA ASP A 249 -6.08 -2.31 -2.64
C ASP A 249 -4.61 -2.12 -3.06
N VAL A 250 -3.98 -3.18 -3.57
CA VAL A 250 -2.58 -3.14 -4.01
C VAL A 250 -2.44 -2.34 -5.31
N THR A 251 -1.47 -1.44 -5.32
CA THR A 251 -1.01 -0.72 -6.51
C THR A 251 0.50 -0.89 -6.66
N LEU A 252 0.97 -0.83 -7.89
CA LEU A 252 2.40 -0.78 -8.17
C LEU A 252 2.93 0.60 -7.78
N PRO A 253 3.98 0.67 -6.93
CA PRO A 253 4.61 1.95 -6.63
C PRO A 253 5.49 2.41 -7.80
N PHE A 254 5.83 3.69 -7.86
CA PHE A 254 6.90 4.18 -8.73
C PHE A 254 8.19 4.40 -7.93
N TRP A 255 9.33 4.15 -8.54
CA TRP A 255 10.63 4.51 -7.96
C TRP A 255 11.10 5.83 -8.55
N ASP A 256 11.07 6.92 -7.77
CA ASP A 256 11.64 8.20 -8.21
C ASP A 256 13.16 8.22 -7.98
N TRP A 257 13.90 7.68 -8.95
CA TRP A 257 15.37 7.72 -8.93
C TRP A 257 15.95 9.13 -8.91
N THR A 258 15.17 10.19 -9.19
CA THR A 258 15.63 11.58 -9.09
C THR A 258 15.51 12.16 -7.69
N SER A 259 14.88 11.44 -6.75
CA SER A 259 14.65 11.88 -5.36
C SER A 259 15.93 12.43 -4.72
N PRO A 260 15.86 13.57 -3.99
CA PRO A 260 16.97 14.11 -3.23
C PRO A 260 17.50 13.16 -2.15
N GLU A 261 16.71 12.19 -1.70
CA GLU A 261 17.13 11.18 -0.71
C GLU A 261 18.30 10.32 -1.20
N TYR A 262 18.55 10.32 -2.50
CA TYR A 262 19.67 9.64 -3.12
C TYR A 262 20.90 10.53 -3.29
N ASP A 263 20.84 11.84 -3.03
CA ASP A 263 21.92 12.80 -3.33
C ASP A 263 23.21 12.56 -2.54
N GLU A 264 23.14 12.20 -1.25
CA GLU A 264 24.33 11.88 -0.44
C GLU A 264 25.06 10.63 -0.96
N ASN A 265 24.31 9.71 -1.57
CA ASN A 265 24.84 8.51 -2.23
C ASN A 265 25.23 8.75 -3.70
N ARG A 266 24.85 9.90 -4.29
CA ARG A 266 25.32 10.36 -5.61
C ARG A 266 26.69 11.04 -5.56
N ASP A 267 27.30 11.19 -4.37
CA ASP A 267 28.64 11.75 -4.20
C ASP A 267 29.62 11.12 -5.21
N LYS A 268 30.11 11.98 -6.11
CA LYS A 268 30.95 11.56 -7.24
C LYS A 268 32.34 11.09 -6.82
N SER A 269 32.70 11.19 -5.54
CA SER A 269 33.99 10.77 -5.01
C SER A 269 34.01 9.39 -4.34
N LYS A 270 32.86 8.69 -4.23
CA LYS A 270 32.76 7.43 -3.45
C LYS A 270 32.19 6.26 -4.28
N PRO A 271 33.06 5.46 -4.93
CA PRO A 271 32.67 4.24 -5.63
C PRO A 271 32.10 3.13 -4.73
N SER A 272 32.28 3.24 -3.40
CA SER A 272 32.00 2.21 -2.39
C SER A 272 30.61 2.25 -1.76
N ASN A 273 29.70 3.12 -2.21
CA ASN A 273 28.44 3.39 -1.49
C ASN A 273 27.28 2.41 -1.82
N GLY A 274 27.56 1.28 -2.47
CA GLY A 274 26.53 0.34 -2.90
C GLY A 274 25.59 0.95 -3.94
N GLY A 275 24.76 0.12 -4.55
CA GLY A 275 23.77 0.66 -5.49
C GLY A 275 22.63 1.38 -4.77
N ILE A 276 22.42 2.66 -5.09
CA ILE A 276 21.17 3.41 -4.96
C ILE A 276 19.90 2.64 -5.46
N ILE A 277 19.21 1.92 -4.58
CA ILE A 277 17.85 1.38 -4.82
C ILE A 277 16.93 1.66 -3.62
N PRO A 278 15.59 1.66 -3.79
CA PRO A 278 14.66 1.90 -2.68
C PRO A 278 14.80 0.84 -1.60
N LYS A 279 14.62 1.23 -0.33
CA LYS A 279 14.83 0.35 0.83
C LYS A 279 13.99 -0.92 0.76
N ILE A 280 12.77 -0.84 0.24
CA ILE A 280 11.83 -1.97 0.19
C ILE A 280 12.29 -3.12 -0.73
N PHE A 281 13.22 -2.84 -1.66
CA PHE A 281 13.78 -3.80 -2.61
C PHE A 281 15.16 -4.34 -2.19
N ARG A 282 15.71 -3.87 -1.07
CA ARG A 282 16.97 -4.37 -0.49
C ARG A 282 16.75 -5.69 0.24
N CYS A 283 17.82 -6.46 0.46
CA CYS A 283 17.76 -7.65 1.31
C CYS A 283 18.22 -7.35 2.73
N PHE A 284 17.57 -8.01 3.69
CA PHE A 284 17.98 -8.09 5.07
C PHE A 284 17.78 -9.52 5.59
N ILE A 285 18.39 -9.82 6.74
CA ILE A 285 18.21 -11.09 7.46
C ILE A 285 17.83 -10.83 8.93
N THR A 286 16.96 -11.67 9.49
CA THR A 286 16.50 -11.58 10.88
C THR A 286 17.06 -12.73 11.73
N GLU A 287 17.07 -12.55 13.05
CA GLU A 287 17.46 -13.63 13.97
C GLU A 287 16.55 -14.86 13.83
N GLN A 288 15.25 -14.64 13.61
CA GLN A 288 14.29 -15.73 13.37
C GLN A 288 14.66 -16.52 12.12
N ALA A 289 14.95 -15.86 11.00
CA ALA A 289 15.32 -16.54 9.75
C ALA A 289 16.63 -17.33 9.90
N ILE A 290 17.58 -16.82 10.70
CA ILE A 290 18.83 -17.52 11.02
C ILE A 290 18.55 -18.77 11.88
N ALA A 291 17.67 -18.67 12.88
CA ALA A 291 17.27 -19.82 13.69
C ALA A 291 16.63 -20.91 12.83
N GLU A 292 15.72 -20.55 11.93
CA GLU A 292 15.11 -21.49 10.98
C GLU A 292 16.15 -22.13 10.04
N LEU A 293 17.16 -21.39 9.59
CA LEU A 293 18.25 -21.95 8.79
C LEU A 293 19.08 -22.98 9.56
N VAL A 294 19.32 -22.75 10.85
CA VAL A 294 20.03 -23.71 11.72
C VAL A 294 19.18 -24.96 11.96
N ASP A 295 17.91 -24.78 12.27
CA ASP A 295 17.02 -25.87 12.68
C ASP A 295 16.56 -26.74 11.48
N GLU A 296 16.15 -26.12 10.37
CA GLU A 296 15.57 -26.82 9.22
C GLU A 296 16.61 -27.22 8.18
N TYR A 297 17.64 -26.39 7.98
CA TYR A 297 18.64 -26.56 6.92
C TYR A 297 20.03 -26.92 7.45
N HIS A 298 20.17 -27.12 8.77
CA HIS A 298 21.42 -27.50 9.43
C HIS A 298 22.59 -26.55 9.13
N LEU A 299 22.30 -25.25 9.01
CA LEU A 299 23.33 -24.23 8.79
C LEU A 299 24.38 -24.29 9.92
N PRO A 300 25.69 -24.35 9.62
CA PRO A 300 26.72 -24.40 10.64
C PRO A 300 26.67 -23.18 11.57
N GLU A 301 26.79 -23.40 12.89
CA GLU A 301 26.72 -22.32 13.88
C GLU A 301 27.78 -21.22 13.63
N SER A 302 28.95 -21.57 13.08
CA SER A 302 29.97 -20.60 12.69
C SER A 302 29.49 -19.63 11.60
N VAL A 303 28.68 -20.10 10.65
CA VAL A 303 28.07 -19.28 9.60
C VAL A 303 26.87 -18.51 10.17
N ALA A 304 26.07 -19.13 11.03
CA ALA A 304 24.96 -18.47 11.71
C ALA A 304 25.43 -17.26 12.55
N GLN A 305 26.56 -17.36 13.26
CA GLN A 305 27.15 -16.24 14.02
C GLN A 305 27.58 -15.08 13.12
N LYS A 306 28.14 -15.38 11.93
CA LYS A 306 28.48 -14.38 10.92
C LYS A 306 27.25 -13.64 10.39
N LEU A 307 26.15 -14.35 10.14
CA LEU A 307 24.88 -13.75 9.75
C LEU A 307 24.26 -12.90 10.87
N LYS A 308 24.34 -13.35 12.12
CA LYS A 308 23.87 -12.59 13.30
C LYS A 308 24.57 -11.22 13.39
N ALA A 309 25.84 -11.12 12.99
CA ALA A 309 26.61 -9.87 13.02
C ALA A 309 26.14 -8.81 12.01
N VAL A 310 25.29 -9.18 11.04
CA VAL A 310 24.74 -8.25 10.03
C VAL A 310 23.24 -7.99 10.17
N VAL A 311 22.59 -8.58 11.18
CA VAL A 311 21.16 -8.31 11.49
C VAL A 311 20.95 -6.82 11.77
N GLY A 312 19.83 -6.28 11.29
CA GLY A 312 19.49 -4.86 11.42
C GLY A 312 20.12 -3.94 10.36
N ARG A 313 20.78 -4.52 9.35
CA ARG A 313 21.32 -3.80 8.19
C ARG A 313 20.61 -4.27 6.92
N ASP A 314 20.44 -3.34 5.98
CA ASP A 314 19.91 -3.59 4.64
C ASP A 314 21.04 -3.54 3.60
N PHE A 315 20.95 -4.38 2.56
CA PHE A 315 21.96 -4.52 1.52
C PHE A 315 21.34 -4.44 0.13
N ASN A 316 22.03 -3.83 -0.83
CA ASN A 316 21.48 -3.64 -2.18
C ASN A 316 21.50 -4.93 -3.02
N SER A 317 22.36 -5.87 -2.65
CA SER A 317 22.49 -7.18 -3.27
C SER A 317 22.84 -8.24 -2.23
N GLY A 318 22.61 -9.51 -2.58
CA GLY A 318 23.06 -10.63 -1.74
C GLY A 318 24.58 -10.67 -1.58
N VAL A 319 25.33 -10.23 -2.59
CA VAL A 319 26.80 -10.14 -2.54
C VAL A 319 27.24 -9.22 -1.41
N GLU A 320 26.66 -8.02 -1.30
CA GLU A 320 27.00 -7.07 -0.24
C GLU A 320 26.72 -7.66 1.15
N LEU A 321 25.64 -8.44 1.30
CA LEU A 321 25.32 -9.14 2.55
C LEU A 321 26.37 -10.21 2.87
N PHE A 322 26.73 -11.06 1.90
CA PHE A 322 27.73 -12.12 2.10
C PHE A 322 29.12 -11.54 2.42
N ASP A 323 29.54 -10.49 1.71
CA ASP A 323 30.80 -9.78 1.97
C ASP A 323 30.78 -9.13 3.37
N ALA A 324 29.68 -8.49 3.77
CA ALA A 324 29.54 -7.90 5.10
C ALA A 324 29.54 -8.94 6.23
N ALA A 325 28.96 -10.12 5.99
CA ALA A 325 28.97 -11.25 6.91
C ALA A 325 30.32 -12.00 6.89
N LYS A 326 31.21 -11.72 5.93
CA LYS A 326 32.49 -12.42 5.71
C LYS A 326 32.29 -13.92 5.45
N ILE A 327 31.30 -14.24 4.61
CA ILE A 327 31.01 -15.60 4.14
C ILE A 327 31.54 -15.71 2.71
N GLU A 328 32.66 -16.40 2.56
CA GLU A 328 33.40 -16.49 1.29
C GLU A 328 33.99 -17.90 1.09
N GLY A 329 34.54 -18.17 -0.10
CA GLY A 329 35.21 -19.43 -0.39
C GLY A 329 34.31 -20.66 -0.20
N GLU A 330 34.79 -21.64 0.55
CA GLU A 330 34.04 -22.88 0.83
C GLU A 330 32.78 -22.65 1.68
N GLU A 331 32.78 -21.66 2.57
CA GLU A 331 31.56 -21.36 3.34
C GLU A 331 30.45 -20.85 2.42
N TYR A 332 30.78 -19.97 1.47
CA TYR A 332 29.85 -19.48 0.47
C TYR A 332 29.35 -20.64 -0.41
N LYS A 333 30.26 -21.42 -1.00
CA LYS A 333 29.92 -22.55 -1.88
C LYS A 333 28.95 -23.54 -1.23
N ASN A 334 29.17 -23.86 0.05
CA ASN A 334 28.38 -24.88 0.73
C ASN A 334 27.04 -24.37 1.29
N ASN A 335 26.90 -23.06 1.54
CA ASN A 335 25.74 -22.53 2.27
C ASN A 335 24.94 -21.46 1.50
N ALA A 336 25.47 -20.87 0.43
CA ALA A 336 24.80 -19.78 -0.28
C ALA A 336 23.41 -20.17 -0.79
N ALA A 337 23.20 -21.41 -1.24
CA ALA A 337 21.93 -21.88 -1.78
C ALA A 337 20.78 -21.74 -0.78
N ILE A 338 20.99 -22.29 0.42
CA ILE A 338 19.97 -22.29 1.48
C ILE A 338 19.76 -20.88 2.04
N ILE A 339 20.84 -20.09 2.14
CA ILE A 339 20.77 -18.70 2.62
C ILE A 339 20.00 -17.84 1.61
N VAL A 340 20.35 -17.89 0.32
CA VAL A 340 19.67 -17.14 -0.74
C VAL A 340 18.19 -17.50 -0.79
N LYS A 341 17.85 -18.80 -0.75
CA LYS A 341 16.45 -19.22 -0.73
C LYS A 341 15.69 -18.61 0.46
N LYS A 342 16.27 -18.64 1.66
CA LYS A 342 15.65 -18.01 2.85
C LYS A 342 15.56 -16.49 2.70
N LEU A 343 16.55 -15.85 2.07
CA LEU A 343 16.49 -14.41 1.76
C LEU A 343 15.36 -14.08 0.78
N GLU A 344 15.12 -14.90 -0.25
CA GLU A 344 14.00 -14.71 -1.19
C GLU A 344 12.64 -14.87 -0.49
N ASP A 345 12.51 -15.84 0.43
CA ASP A 345 11.30 -16.06 1.22
C ASP A 345 11.03 -14.87 2.16
N LEU A 346 12.08 -14.39 2.83
CA LEU A 346 12.03 -13.28 3.79
C LEU A 346 11.82 -11.92 3.10
N ASN A 347 12.39 -11.75 1.89
CA ASN A 347 12.39 -10.50 1.14
C ASN A 347 11.73 -10.69 -0.24
N PRO A 348 10.38 -10.72 -0.33
CA PRO A 348 9.69 -11.05 -1.59
C PRO A 348 9.96 -10.10 -2.77
N LEU A 349 10.36 -8.85 -2.49
CA LEU A 349 10.71 -7.83 -3.48
C LEU A 349 12.21 -7.80 -3.82
N TRP A 350 13.03 -8.53 -3.07
CA TRP A 350 14.44 -8.69 -3.37
C TRP A 350 14.64 -9.78 -4.46
N TYR A 351 15.75 -9.65 -5.18
CA TYR A 351 16.09 -10.52 -6.29
C TYR A 351 17.59 -10.86 -6.27
N ASN A 352 17.92 -12.14 -6.40
CA ASN A 352 19.30 -12.63 -6.27
C ASN A 352 20.19 -12.23 -7.46
N ALA A 353 19.64 -12.18 -8.67
CA ALA A 353 20.34 -11.78 -9.88
C ALA A 353 20.26 -10.27 -10.14
N ARG A 354 20.36 -9.47 -9.07
CA ARG A 354 20.42 -8.00 -9.14
C ARG A 354 21.76 -7.53 -8.57
N TYR A 355 22.55 -6.82 -9.39
CA TYR A 355 23.89 -6.35 -9.00
C TYR A 355 24.04 -4.83 -9.18
N PRO A 356 23.29 -4.02 -8.42
CA PRO A 356 23.28 -2.57 -8.59
C PRO A 356 24.67 -1.96 -8.52
N ASN A 357 25.04 -1.17 -9.53
CA ASN A 357 26.33 -0.48 -9.65
C ASN A 357 27.58 -1.39 -9.69
N MET A 358 27.45 -2.69 -9.93
CA MET A 358 28.60 -3.61 -10.00
C MET A 358 29.14 -3.71 -11.42
N PHE A 359 30.20 -2.94 -11.71
CA PHE A 359 30.87 -2.93 -13.01
C PHE A 359 32.38 -3.12 -12.84
N PHE A 360 32.97 -3.94 -13.71
CA PHE A 360 34.36 -4.38 -13.59
C PHE A 360 35.17 -4.07 -14.85
N LYS A 361 36.48 -3.89 -14.68
CA LYS A 361 37.42 -3.68 -15.79
C LYS A 361 37.52 -4.96 -16.61
N THR A 362 37.52 -4.85 -17.94
CA THR A 362 37.62 -5.99 -18.87
C THR A 362 38.98 -6.03 -19.56
N GLU A 363 39.40 -7.22 -19.99
CA GLU A 363 40.58 -7.40 -20.83
C GLU A 363 40.30 -6.91 -22.26
N SER A 364 41.29 -6.24 -22.85
CA SER A 364 41.26 -5.54 -24.16
C SER A 364 40.30 -6.15 -25.19
N GLY A 365 39.07 -5.62 -25.25
CA GLY A 365 38.08 -5.91 -26.30
C GLY A 365 37.18 -7.13 -26.04
N ASN A 366 37.34 -7.86 -24.93
CA ASN A 366 36.42 -8.93 -24.56
C ASN A 366 35.58 -8.53 -23.34
N PRO A 367 34.29 -8.16 -23.53
CA PRO A 367 33.42 -7.72 -22.43
C PRO A 367 33.14 -8.82 -21.40
N ASN A 368 33.44 -10.07 -21.74
CA ASN A 368 33.16 -11.24 -20.89
C ASN A 368 34.38 -11.67 -20.06
N VAL A 369 35.56 -11.06 -20.25
CA VAL A 369 36.77 -11.41 -19.51
C VAL A 369 37.16 -10.23 -18.63
N TYR A 370 37.03 -10.39 -17.32
CA TYR A 370 37.37 -9.34 -16.35
C TYR A 370 38.83 -9.42 -15.91
N ILE A 371 39.44 -8.25 -15.70
CA ILE A 371 40.73 -8.15 -15.02
C ILE A 371 40.50 -8.51 -13.55
N ARG A 372 41.23 -9.50 -13.04
CA ARG A 372 41.13 -9.96 -11.66
C ARG A 372 42.27 -9.44 -10.79
N ASP A 373 41.94 -9.14 -9.54
CA ASP A 373 42.93 -8.83 -8.51
C ASP A 373 43.73 -10.08 -8.16
N LYS A 374 45.05 -9.94 -8.01
CA LYS A 374 45.96 -11.09 -7.86
C LYS A 374 45.88 -11.77 -6.49
N GLU A 375 45.43 -11.06 -5.46
CA GLU A 375 45.38 -11.56 -4.09
C GLU A 375 44.02 -12.20 -3.79
N THR A 376 42.95 -11.55 -4.24
CA THR A 376 41.56 -11.95 -3.96
C THR A 376 40.91 -12.77 -5.07
N ASN A 377 41.50 -12.76 -6.28
CA ASN A 377 40.94 -13.36 -7.51
C ASN A 377 39.55 -12.80 -7.90
N LYS A 378 39.11 -11.69 -7.30
CA LYS A 378 37.87 -10.99 -7.62
C LYS A 378 38.07 -10.04 -8.81
N PRO A 379 37.06 -9.80 -9.67
CA PRO A 379 37.10 -8.77 -10.70
C PRO A 379 37.40 -7.40 -10.11
N ILE A 380 38.26 -6.63 -10.78
CA ILE A 380 38.64 -5.29 -10.35
C ILE A 380 37.53 -4.30 -10.73
N PRO A 381 36.91 -3.60 -9.76
CA PRO A 381 35.88 -2.61 -10.06
C PRO A 381 36.39 -1.49 -10.97
N VAL A 382 35.50 -0.95 -11.80
CA VAL A 382 35.79 0.32 -12.48
C VAL A 382 35.81 1.43 -11.44
N ASP A 383 36.87 2.24 -11.41
CA ASP A 383 37.12 3.28 -10.38
C ASP A 383 36.03 4.38 -10.30
N ASN A 384 34.95 4.27 -11.08
CA ASN A 384 33.77 5.12 -11.07
C ASN A 384 32.50 4.44 -11.67
N GLY A 385 32.42 3.11 -11.71
CA GLY A 385 31.28 2.38 -12.32
C GLY A 385 30.98 2.82 -13.76
N LEU A 386 29.70 3.04 -14.09
CA LEU A 386 29.25 3.53 -15.40
C LEU A 386 29.76 4.93 -15.78
N ARG A 387 30.40 5.71 -14.90
CA ARG A 387 30.87 7.07 -15.25
C ARG A 387 32.08 7.09 -16.20
N GLY A 388 32.69 5.94 -16.46
CA GLY A 388 33.65 5.76 -17.55
C GLY A 388 32.97 5.67 -18.92
N PHE A 389 31.68 5.30 -18.95
CA PHE A 389 30.76 5.60 -20.04
C PHE A 389 30.26 7.04 -19.83
N HIS A 390 29.91 7.77 -20.88
CA HIS A 390 29.53 9.19 -20.78
C HIS A 390 28.20 9.48 -20.05
N HIS A 391 27.74 8.59 -19.16
CA HIS A 391 26.41 8.60 -18.54
C HIS A 391 26.51 8.72 -17.01
N HIS A 392 25.55 9.44 -16.39
CA HIS A 392 25.43 9.60 -14.94
C HIS A 392 24.09 9.03 -14.44
N PHE A 393 23.99 8.78 -13.13
CA PHE A 393 22.72 8.41 -12.54
C PHE A 393 21.69 9.53 -12.77
N PRO A 394 20.43 9.24 -13.16
CA PRO A 394 19.53 10.28 -13.60
C PRO A 394 19.18 11.28 -12.49
N THR A 395 19.07 12.54 -12.89
CA THR A 395 18.84 13.70 -12.03
C THR A 395 17.50 14.35 -12.35
N LYS A 396 17.03 15.23 -11.47
CA LYS A 396 15.83 16.02 -11.70
C LYS A 396 15.92 16.84 -12.99
N GLN A 397 17.10 17.39 -13.30
CA GLN A 397 17.32 18.19 -14.51
C GLN A 397 17.09 17.38 -15.78
N ASP A 398 17.46 16.09 -15.79
CA ASP A 398 17.26 15.22 -16.95
C ASP A 398 15.77 15.01 -17.22
N VAL A 399 15.00 14.76 -16.15
CA VAL A 399 13.53 14.64 -16.24
C VAL A 399 12.90 15.97 -16.66
N ASP A 400 13.35 17.11 -16.14
CA ASP A 400 12.85 18.42 -16.54
C ASP A 400 13.12 18.70 -18.03
N ASN A 401 14.30 18.32 -18.54
CA ASN A 401 14.65 18.42 -19.96
C ASN A 401 13.77 17.52 -20.82
N LEU A 402 13.51 16.29 -20.37
CA LEU A 402 12.64 15.35 -21.05
C LEU A 402 11.19 15.86 -21.12
N LEU A 403 10.67 16.41 -20.02
CA LEU A 403 9.33 17.00 -19.95
C LEU A 403 9.18 18.27 -20.79
N ALA A 404 10.29 18.91 -21.17
CA ALA A 404 10.32 20.09 -22.04
C ALA A 404 10.25 19.75 -23.53
N LEU A 405 10.43 18.48 -23.93
CA LEU A 405 10.29 18.06 -25.32
C LEU A 405 8.84 18.28 -25.81
N GLU A 406 8.67 19.03 -26.88
CA GLU A 406 7.34 19.45 -27.36
C GLU A 406 6.63 18.36 -28.19
N TYR A 407 7.37 17.55 -28.93
CA TYR A 407 6.82 16.61 -29.90
C TYR A 407 6.85 15.18 -29.38
N TRP A 408 5.74 14.44 -29.56
CA TRP A 408 5.65 13.01 -29.25
C TRP A 408 6.83 12.22 -29.83
N ARG A 409 7.22 12.57 -31.05
CA ARG A 409 8.31 11.89 -31.75
C ARG A 409 9.62 11.97 -30.98
N ASP A 410 10.02 13.14 -30.49
CA ASP A 410 11.32 13.27 -29.80
C ASP A 410 11.27 12.64 -28.41
N PHE A 411 10.12 12.75 -27.75
CA PHE A 411 9.90 12.16 -26.43
C PHE A 411 9.86 10.63 -26.46
N ALA A 412 9.07 10.02 -27.34
CA ALA A 412 8.75 8.59 -27.33
C ALA A 412 9.20 7.80 -28.58
N GLY A 413 9.36 8.44 -29.75
CA GLY A 413 9.59 7.76 -31.04
C GLY A 413 11.01 7.80 -31.62
N GLY A 414 11.80 8.78 -31.22
CA GLY A 414 13.13 9.07 -31.75
C GLY A 414 13.12 10.01 -32.96
N PRO A 415 14.18 10.85 -33.12
CA PRO A 415 14.28 11.78 -34.23
C PRO A 415 14.42 11.06 -35.58
N ALA A 416 14.21 11.78 -36.69
CA ALA A 416 14.14 11.20 -38.05
C ALA A 416 15.33 10.35 -38.50
N TYR A 417 16.49 10.54 -37.90
CA TYR A 417 17.73 9.84 -38.22
C TYR A 417 18.03 8.67 -37.25
N ASN A 418 17.26 8.56 -36.17
CA ASN A 418 17.37 7.54 -35.14
C ASN A 418 15.96 7.02 -34.79
N GLN A 419 15.21 6.63 -35.84
CA GLN A 419 13.76 6.33 -35.87
C GLN A 419 13.31 5.19 -34.95
N ALA A 420 14.21 4.70 -34.10
CA ALA A 420 14.07 3.49 -33.34
C ALA A 420 14.27 3.70 -31.84
N PHE A 421 14.24 4.91 -31.28
CA PHE A 421 14.26 5.13 -29.81
C PHE A 421 13.89 6.57 -29.45
N GLY A 422 12.79 6.76 -28.71
CA GLY A 422 12.50 8.05 -28.05
C GLY A 422 13.55 8.41 -27.01
N LEU A 423 13.67 9.70 -26.67
CA LEU A 423 14.64 10.10 -25.64
C LEU A 423 14.36 9.38 -24.31
N VAL A 424 13.09 9.19 -23.93
CA VAL A 424 12.73 8.49 -22.67
C VAL A 424 13.21 7.05 -22.60
N ASP A 425 13.17 6.33 -23.73
CA ASP A 425 13.58 4.92 -23.85
C ASP A 425 15.11 4.80 -23.73
N MET A 426 15.85 5.72 -24.37
CA MET A 426 17.30 5.80 -24.20
C MET A 426 17.71 6.26 -22.80
N GLU A 427 17.09 7.34 -22.33
CA GLU A 427 17.46 8.08 -21.13
C GLU A 427 16.22 8.69 -20.46
N PRO A 428 15.87 8.34 -19.22
CA PRO A 428 16.67 7.58 -18.25
C PRO A 428 16.40 6.06 -18.23
N HIS A 429 15.50 5.53 -19.07
CA HIS A 429 15.05 4.13 -18.98
C HIS A 429 16.21 3.11 -19.09
N ASN A 430 16.92 3.07 -20.23
CA ASN A 430 18.02 2.12 -20.41
C ASN A 430 19.15 2.30 -19.37
N THR A 431 19.42 3.54 -18.96
CA THR A 431 20.43 3.82 -17.93
C THR A 431 20.11 3.14 -16.60
N ILE A 432 18.85 3.16 -16.15
CA ILE A 432 18.47 2.48 -14.90
C ILE A 432 18.51 0.97 -15.06
N HIS A 433 18.07 0.42 -16.19
CA HIS A 433 18.22 -1.01 -16.50
C HIS A 433 19.66 -1.48 -16.35
N ILE A 434 20.58 -0.79 -17.02
CA ILE A 434 22.00 -1.11 -16.99
C ILE A 434 22.55 -0.99 -15.57
N TRP A 435 22.29 0.14 -14.92
CA TRP A 435 22.84 0.45 -13.61
C TRP A 435 22.33 -0.52 -12.51
N VAL A 436 21.07 -0.94 -12.56
CA VAL A 436 20.48 -1.90 -11.60
C VAL A 436 20.92 -3.33 -11.88
N GLY A 437 20.97 -3.72 -13.15
CA GLY A 437 21.32 -5.09 -13.53
C GLY A 437 22.75 -5.42 -13.13
N GLY A 438 23.71 -4.61 -13.58
CA GLY A 438 25.14 -4.80 -13.30
C GLY A 438 25.65 -6.24 -13.49
N PHE A 439 26.88 -6.48 -13.09
CA PHE A 439 27.52 -7.78 -13.29
C PHE A 439 27.74 -8.49 -11.96
N ASN A 440 27.53 -9.80 -11.95
CA ASN A 440 27.89 -10.61 -10.80
C ASN A 440 29.42 -10.56 -10.60
N PRO A 441 29.94 -10.16 -9.42
CA PRO A 441 31.37 -10.15 -9.14
C PRO A 441 32.01 -11.54 -9.19
N ASN A 442 31.23 -12.61 -9.17
CA ASN A 442 31.73 -13.98 -9.28
C ASN A 442 31.66 -14.54 -10.71
N TYR A 443 31.22 -13.74 -11.69
CA TYR A 443 31.06 -14.17 -13.09
C TYR A 443 32.38 -14.64 -13.71
N ASP A 444 32.33 -15.79 -14.38
CA ASP A 444 33.45 -16.42 -15.10
C ASP A 444 32.98 -16.94 -16.47
N ALA A 445 33.25 -16.18 -17.54
CA ALA A 445 32.80 -16.51 -18.89
C ALA A 445 33.41 -17.78 -19.48
N GLU A 446 34.60 -18.19 -19.03
CA GLU A 446 35.22 -19.43 -19.50
C GLU A 446 34.49 -20.67 -18.96
N LYS A 447 33.84 -20.54 -17.78
CA LYS A 447 32.99 -21.59 -17.20
C LYS A 447 31.57 -21.56 -17.76
N ALA A 448 31.01 -20.37 -18.01
CA ALA A 448 29.67 -20.20 -18.56
C ALA A 448 29.46 -20.92 -19.92
N GLN A 449 30.52 -21.08 -20.72
CA GLN A 449 30.45 -21.81 -22.00
C GLN A 449 30.32 -23.33 -21.85
N ASN A 450 30.60 -23.88 -20.68
CA ASN A 450 30.69 -25.33 -20.44
C ASN A 450 29.57 -25.86 -19.52
N ASP A 451 28.79 -25.00 -18.87
CA ASP A 451 27.73 -25.40 -17.95
C ASP A 451 26.35 -25.30 -18.62
N ASN A 452 25.69 -26.45 -18.79
CA ASN A 452 24.30 -26.54 -19.24
C ASN A 452 23.30 -26.43 -18.07
N ALA A 453 23.76 -26.06 -16.88
CA ALA A 453 22.97 -26.04 -15.66
C ALA A 453 22.40 -24.64 -15.40
N LYS A 454 21.08 -24.47 -15.64
CA LYS A 454 20.29 -23.36 -15.08
C LYS A 454 20.09 -23.59 -13.57
N ASP A 455 21.15 -23.54 -12.78
CA ASP A 455 21.03 -23.56 -11.33
C ASP A 455 20.59 -22.19 -10.82
N LEU A 456 19.72 -22.16 -9.80
CA LEU A 456 19.19 -20.94 -9.17
C LEU A 456 20.27 -20.02 -8.56
N LEU A 457 21.50 -20.52 -8.49
CA LEU A 457 22.69 -19.85 -8.01
C LEU A 457 23.71 -19.57 -9.10
N ASP A 458 23.40 -19.77 -10.39
CA ASP A 458 24.39 -19.62 -11.45
C ASP A 458 25.08 -18.26 -11.34
N THR A 459 26.31 -18.30 -10.82
CA THR A 459 27.10 -17.12 -10.50
C THR A 459 27.68 -16.50 -11.76
N ASN A 460 27.37 -17.07 -12.93
CA ASN A 460 27.96 -16.77 -14.22
C ASN A 460 26.98 -16.10 -15.18
N MET A 461 26.00 -15.32 -14.70
CA MET A 461 25.17 -14.47 -15.55
C MET A 461 25.22 -12.99 -15.15
N PRO A 462 25.11 -12.06 -16.13
CA PRO A 462 24.80 -10.66 -15.83
C PRO A 462 23.47 -10.57 -15.07
N GLY A 463 23.24 -9.48 -14.33
CA GLY A 463 21.98 -9.32 -13.62
C GLY A 463 20.81 -9.12 -14.58
N ASP A 464 19.63 -9.59 -14.21
CA ASP A 464 18.50 -9.69 -15.15
C ASP A 464 18.02 -8.33 -15.67
N MET A 465 18.16 -7.27 -14.88
CA MET A 465 17.83 -5.90 -15.35
C MET A 465 18.72 -5.40 -16.50
N LEU A 466 19.86 -6.05 -16.82
CA LEU A 466 20.70 -5.74 -17.99
C LEU A 466 20.16 -6.27 -19.32
N ASP A 467 19.26 -7.25 -19.30
CA ASP A 467 18.77 -7.92 -20.50
C ASP A 467 17.24 -7.77 -20.60
N ASN A 468 16.76 -7.20 -21.71
CA ASN A 468 15.33 -7.04 -21.96
C ASN A 468 14.58 -8.39 -21.92
N LEU A 469 15.26 -9.51 -22.19
CA LEU A 469 14.67 -10.85 -22.13
C LEU A 469 14.37 -11.31 -20.71
N THR A 470 15.09 -10.79 -19.71
CA THR A 470 14.99 -11.25 -18.32
C THR A 470 14.63 -10.16 -17.29
N ALA A 471 14.71 -8.88 -17.65
CA ALA A 471 14.45 -7.78 -16.73
C ALA A 471 13.09 -7.88 -16.02
N GLY A 472 12.04 -8.32 -16.73
CA GLY A 472 10.70 -8.45 -16.17
C GLY A 472 10.54 -9.52 -15.06
N PHE A 473 11.55 -10.37 -14.82
CA PHE A 473 11.56 -11.32 -13.69
C PHE A 473 11.95 -10.66 -12.36
N ASP A 474 12.68 -9.54 -12.41
CA ASP A 474 13.10 -8.80 -11.22
C ASP A 474 11.95 -7.90 -10.71
N PRO A 475 11.51 -8.01 -9.44
CA PRO A 475 10.50 -7.12 -8.87
C PRO A 475 10.78 -5.62 -8.99
N ILE A 476 12.03 -5.16 -9.13
CA ILE A 476 12.37 -3.74 -9.29
C ILE A 476 12.09 -3.20 -10.70
N PHE A 477 11.91 -4.08 -11.70
CA PHE A 477 11.46 -3.71 -13.04
C PHE A 477 10.17 -2.91 -12.99
N TRP A 478 9.21 -3.39 -12.21
CA TRP A 478 7.87 -2.84 -12.13
C TRP A 478 7.87 -1.37 -11.66
N PRO A 479 8.40 -1.01 -10.48
CA PRO A 479 8.44 0.39 -10.05
C PRO A 479 9.33 1.27 -10.92
N HIS A 480 10.33 0.70 -11.60
CA HIS A 480 11.11 1.45 -12.59
C HIS A 480 10.19 1.91 -13.74
N HIS A 481 9.48 0.97 -14.37
CA HIS A 481 8.55 1.28 -15.45
C HIS A 481 7.33 2.10 -15.00
N VAL A 482 6.87 1.95 -13.76
CA VAL A 482 5.78 2.78 -13.22
C VAL A 482 6.21 4.25 -13.12
N ASN A 483 7.50 4.53 -12.84
CA ASN A 483 8.01 5.90 -12.90
C ASN A 483 8.22 6.40 -14.34
N ILE A 484 8.59 5.53 -15.29
CA ILE A 484 8.54 5.89 -16.73
C ILE A 484 7.11 6.26 -17.14
N ASP A 485 6.11 5.50 -16.68
CA ASP A 485 4.69 5.77 -16.94
C ASP A 485 4.19 7.06 -16.25
N ARG A 486 4.71 7.35 -15.05
CA ARG A 486 4.50 8.64 -14.36
C ARG A 486 5.04 9.80 -15.20
N ILE A 487 6.27 9.70 -15.68
CA ILE A 487 6.90 10.72 -16.53
C ILE A 487 6.09 10.92 -17.82
N PHE A 488 5.60 9.83 -18.43
CA PHE A 488 4.70 9.90 -19.58
C PHE A 488 3.42 10.66 -19.23
N THR A 489 2.77 10.36 -18.10
CA THR A 489 1.58 11.08 -17.65
C THR A 489 1.85 12.58 -17.44
N MET A 490 2.96 12.93 -16.78
CA MET A 490 3.38 14.32 -16.57
C MET A 490 3.64 15.05 -17.90
N TRP A 491 4.25 14.36 -18.87
CA TRP A 491 4.48 14.92 -20.20
C TRP A 491 3.15 15.20 -20.93
N GLN A 492 2.20 14.25 -20.91
CA GLN A 492 0.88 14.44 -21.53
C GLN A 492 0.11 15.62 -20.94
N GLN A 493 0.22 15.84 -19.62
CA GLN A 493 -0.40 16.99 -18.95
C GLN A 493 0.22 18.33 -19.40
N ARG A 494 1.51 18.36 -19.75
CA ARG A 494 2.19 19.56 -20.28
C ARG A 494 1.90 19.77 -21.77
N HIS A 495 1.66 18.69 -22.50
CA HIS A 495 1.49 18.68 -23.96
C HIS A 495 0.16 18.04 -24.39
N PRO A 496 -1.00 18.54 -23.96
CA PRO A 496 -2.30 17.86 -24.12
C PRO A 496 -2.77 17.68 -25.57
N ASN A 497 -2.16 18.38 -26.52
CA ASN A 497 -2.49 18.29 -27.94
C ASN A 497 -1.62 17.28 -28.72
N GLN A 498 -0.65 16.67 -28.05
CA GLN A 498 0.22 15.68 -28.67
C GLN A 498 -0.32 14.27 -28.49
N VAL A 499 -0.27 13.47 -29.54
CA VAL A 499 -0.69 12.07 -29.53
C VAL A 499 0.30 11.20 -30.32
N PRO A 500 0.36 9.88 -30.05
CA PRO A 500 1.13 8.97 -30.88
C PRO A 500 0.65 8.95 -32.34
N TYR A 501 1.55 8.75 -33.31
CA TYR A 501 1.14 8.67 -34.72
C TYR A 501 0.32 7.40 -35.01
N GLY A 502 0.65 6.29 -34.34
CA GLY A 502 0.02 4.97 -34.55
C GLY A 502 -1.11 4.65 -33.58
N MET A 503 -2.19 5.43 -33.56
CA MET A 503 -3.29 5.28 -32.59
C MET A 503 -4.04 3.93 -32.62
N ASP A 504 -4.05 3.26 -33.78
CA ASP A 504 -4.69 1.97 -34.01
C ASP A 504 -3.71 0.79 -34.01
N VAL A 505 -2.43 1.04 -33.67
CA VAL A 505 -1.44 -0.03 -33.61
C VAL A 505 -1.76 -0.95 -32.43
N ALA A 506 -1.85 -2.24 -32.70
CA ALA A 506 -2.08 -3.25 -31.69
C ALA A 506 -0.87 -3.39 -30.76
N LEU A 507 -1.13 -3.39 -29.45
CA LEU A 507 -0.16 -3.67 -28.41
C LEU A 507 -0.05 -5.20 -28.26
N VAL A 508 0.90 -5.77 -28.99
CA VAL A 508 1.10 -7.22 -29.11
C VAL A 508 1.21 -7.87 -27.74
N GLY A 509 0.45 -8.95 -27.53
CA GLY A 509 0.43 -9.72 -26.27
C GLY A 509 -0.56 -9.24 -25.20
N LEU A 510 -1.10 -8.02 -25.35
CA LEU A 510 -1.98 -7.39 -24.35
C LEU A 510 -3.44 -7.24 -24.80
N GLY A 511 -3.71 -7.25 -26.11
CA GLY A 511 -5.07 -7.18 -26.65
C GLY A 511 -5.69 -5.78 -26.65
N TYR A 512 -4.86 -4.74 -26.52
CA TYR A 512 -5.23 -3.33 -26.61
C TYR A 512 -4.63 -2.67 -27.85
N ASN A 513 -5.09 -1.47 -28.16
CA ASN A 513 -4.44 -0.58 -29.12
C ASN A 513 -3.77 0.60 -28.40
N THR A 514 -2.86 1.29 -29.08
CA THR A 514 -2.17 2.49 -28.56
C THR A 514 -3.13 3.53 -27.96
N ARG A 515 -4.30 3.73 -28.56
CA ARG A 515 -5.31 4.69 -28.06
C ARG A 515 -5.85 4.37 -26.65
N ASP A 516 -5.88 3.10 -26.27
CA ASP A 516 -6.47 2.66 -25.01
C ASP A 516 -5.56 3.02 -23.82
N ALA A 517 -4.28 3.29 -24.10
CA ALA A 517 -3.27 3.64 -23.11
C ALA A 517 -3.13 5.15 -22.86
N LEU A 518 -3.88 6.03 -23.54
CA LEU A 518 -3.55 7.46 -23.51
C LEU A 518 -3.90 8.18 -22.21
N ASN A 519 -4.75 7.63 -21.36
CA ASN A 519 -5.22 8.35 -20.18
C ASN A 519 -5.20 7.45 -18.94
N ALA A 520 -4.26 7.71 -18.03
CA ALA A 520 -4.12 7.02 -16.75
C ALA A 520 -5.39 7.11 -15.89
N GLU A 521 -6.04 8.28 -15.83
CA GLU A 521 -7.29 8.46 -15.07
C GLU A 521 -8.43 7.64 -15.68
N ALA A 522 -8.50 7.54 -17.00
CA ALA A 522 -9.48 6.68 -17.68
C ALA A 522 -9.24 5.18 -17.44
N LEU A 523 -7.97 4.80 -17.21
CA LEU A 523 -7.61 3.46 -16.75
C LEU A 523 -7.87 3.27 -15.25
N GLY A 524 -8.22 4.33 -14.52
CA GLY A 524 -8.60 4.27 -13.12
C GLY A 524 -7.42 4.40 -12.15
N TYR A 525 -6.34 5.09 -12.50
CA TYR A 525 -5.22 5.36 -11.59
C TYR A 525 -4.60 6.77 -11.74
N GLU A 526 -3.95 7.25 -10.69
CA GLU A 526 -3.24 8.53 -10.59
C GLU A 526 -1.90 8.35 -9.86
N TYR A 527 -1.02 9.35 -9.95
CA TYR A 527 0.31 9.35 -9.31
C TYR A 527 0.39 10.34 -8.16
N VAL A 528 0.80 9.83 -6.99
CA VAL A 528 0.94 10.64 -5.77
C VAL A 528 2.26 10.31 -5.10
N ASP A 529 3.10 11.30 -4.79
CA ASP A 529 4.41 11.08 -4.17
C ASP A 529 4.26 10.51 -2.74
N ALA A 530 3.47 11.19 -1.92
CA ALA A 530 3.11 10.77 -0.58
C ALA A 530 1.65 11.15 -0.32
N ALA A 531 0.98 10.44 0.59
CA ALA A 531 -0.36 10.80 1.02
C ALA A 531 -0.60 10.47 2.49
N ALA A 532 -1.38 11.32 3.16
CA ALA A 532 -1.97 11.03 4.47
C ALA A 532 -3.49 10.95 4.32
N PHE A 533 -4.14 9.98 4.97
CA PHE A 533 -5.56 9.67 4.76
C PHE A 533 -6.30 9.49 6.07
N TYR A 534 -7.45 10.14 6.23
CA TYR A 534 -8.21 10.22 7.48
C TYR A 534 -9.67 9.91 7.20
N VAL A 535 -10.20 8.82 7.73
CA VAL A 535 -11.64 8.58 7.77
C VAL A 535 -12.27 9.55 8.77
N VAL A 536 -13.33 10.25 8.35
CA VAL A 536 -14.03 11.21 9.21
C VAL A 536 -14.92 10.44 10.19
N ASP A 537 -14.68 10.67 11.48
CA ASP A 537 -15.56 10.17 12.54
C ASP A 537 -16.86 11.00 12.58
N LYS A 538 -17.99 10.36 12.25
CA LYS A 538 -19.31 11.01 12.23
C LYS A 538 -19.83 11.39 13.63
N THR A 539 -19.10 11.07 14.69
CA THR A 539 -19.37 11.58 16.05
C THR A 539 -18.82 12.99 16.30
N GLN A 540 -17.99 13.53 15.39
CA GLN A 540 -17.50 14.91 15.49
C GLN A 540 -18.63 15.95 15.38
N PRO A 541 -18.48 17.13 16.01
CA PRO A 541 -19.40 18.25 15.82
C PRO A 541 -19.56 18.60 14.34
N ALA A 542 -20.82 18.68 13.88
CA ALA A 542 -21.14 18.98 12.49
C ALA A 542 -20.40 20.24 12.00
N GLY A 543 -19.91 20.19 10.76
CA GLY A 543 -19.24 21.33 10.13
C GLY A 543 -17.83 21.62 10.65
N THR A 544 -17.23 20.75 11.45
CA THR A 544 -15.83 20.92 11.92
C THR A 544 -15.08 19.63 11.79
N ILE A 545 -13.89 19.67 11.18
CA ILE A 545 -13.02 18.50 11.04
C ILE A 545 -11.61 18.90 11.45
N ASN A 546 -11.09 18.29 12.51
CA ASN A 546 -9.71 18.49 12.95
C ASN A 546 -8.92 17.21 12.67
N LEU A 547 -7.88 17.31 11.86
CA LEU A 547 -6.92 16.23 11.63
C LEU A 547 -5.84 16.27 12.73
N ASN A 548 -5.22 15.14 13.03
CA ASN A 548 -4.01 15.13 13.86
C ASN A 548 -2.87 15.87 13.17
N ALA A 549 -1.96 16.41 13.97
CA ALA A 549 -0.73 16.99 13.46
C ALA A 549 0.16 15.87 12.90
N GLU A 550 0.52 15.97 11.62
CA GLU A 550 1.26 14.94 10.91
C GLU A 550 2.53 15.51 10.32
N GLN A 551 3.60 14.72 10.30
CA GLN A 551 4.89 15.19 9.83
C GLN A 551 4.80 15.57 8.35
N ILE A 552 5.24 16.79 8.02
CA ILE A 552 5.26 17.25 6.63
C ILE A 552 6.35 16.45 5.90
N ASN A 553 5.97 15.76 4.82
CA ASN A 553 6.94 15.10 3.97
C ASN A 553 7.68 16.16 3.14
N LYS A 554 8.85 16.59 3.65
CA LYS A 554 9.66 17.65 3.04
C LYS A 554 10.25 17.22 1.70
N THR A 555 10.60 15.94 1.54
CA THR A 555 11.09 15.39 0.27
C THR A 555 10.02 15.53 -0.80
N ALA A 556 8.82 14.99 -0.55
CA ALA A 556 7.68 15.08 -1.45
C ALA A 556 7.25 16.54 -1.71
N LEU A 557 7.30 17.43 -0.70
CA LEU A 557 6.97 18.85 -0.87
C LEU A 557 7.93 19.59 -1.82
N ALA A 558 9.20 19.15 -1.87
CA ALA A 558 10.22 19.74 -2.73
C ALA A 558 10.08 19.30 -4.20
N THR A 559 9.54 18.11 -4.44
CA THR A 559 9.43 17.50 -5.78
C THR A 559 8.03 17.61 -6.38
N CYS A 560 6.97 17.64 -5.57
CA CYS A 560 5.60 17.67 -6.04
C CYS A 560 5.25 18.95 -6.80
N ARG A 561 4.31 18.83 -7.74
CA ARG A 561 3.70 19.95 -8.46
C ARG A 561 2.78 20.74 -7.55
N ARG A 562 1.94 20.05 -6.79
CA ARG A 562 1.02 20.64 -5.82
C ARG A 562 0.68 19.67 -4.69
N VAL A 563 0.24 20.20 -3.55
CA VAL A 563 -0.36 19.43 -2.47
C VAL A 563 -1.86 19.70 -2.43
N GLU A 564 -2.65 18.64 -2.56
CA GLU A 564 -4.10 18.69 -2.52
C GLU A 564 -4.62 18.22 -1.16
N LEU A 565 -5.43 19.06 -0.53
CA LEU A 565 -6.36 18.63 0.50
C LEU A 565 -7.63 18.14 -0.20
N ARG A 566 -7.84 16.83 -0.27
CA ARG A 566 -9.01 16.21 -0.90
C ARG A 566 -10.03 15.82 0.16
N LEU A 567 -11.26 16.30 0.00
CA LEU A 567 -12.42 15.90 0.77
C LEU A 567 -13.17 14.83 -0.04
N HIS A 568 -13.35 13.67 0.57
CA HIS A 568 -13.85 12.47 -0.08
C HIS A 568 -15.34 12.26 0.15
N GLN A 569 -16.04 11.87 -0.92
CA GLN A 569 -17.44 11.45 -0.90
C GLN A 569 -18.38 12.48 -0.26
N ILE A 570 -18.16 13.76 -0.56
CA ILE A 570 -19.04 14.85 -0.11
C ILE A 570 -20.43 14.64 -0.70
N LYS A 571 -21.44 14.55 0.18
CA LYS A 571 -22.84 14.60 -0.23
C LYS A 571 -23.20 16.02 -0.68
N GLN A 572 -23.98 16.14 -1.75
CA GLN A 572 -24.54 17.43 -2.18
C GLN A 572 -25.37 18.04 -1.03
N PRO A 573 -24.97 19.21 -0.49
CA PRO A 573 -25.69 19.81 0.63
C PRO A 573 -27.00 20.45 0.16
N THR A 574 -27.95 20.60 1.09
CA THR A 574 -29.20 21.34 0.82
C THR A 574 -28.99 22.83 1.00
N GLU A 575 -28.24 23.24 2.03
CA GLU A 575 -27.83 24.63 2.25
C GLU A 575 -26.50 24.95 1.55
N SER A 576 -26.34 26.22 1.14
CA SER A 576 -25.04 26.69 0.62
C SER A 576 -24.07 26.95 1.77
N MET A 577 -22.81 26.55 1.62
CA MET A 577 -21.80 26.65 2.66
C MET A 577 -20.39 26.93 2.09
N TYR A 578 -19.51 27.45 2.95
CA TYR A 578 -18.09 27.61 2.69
C TYR A 578 -17.30 26.70 3.64
N ILE A 579 -16.37 25.91 3.12
CA ILE A 579 -15.45 25.09 3.93
C ILE A 579 -14.10 25.80 3.94
N HIS A 580 -13.73 26.39 5.08
CA HIS A 580 -12.44 27.02 5.29
C HIS A 580 -11.43 25.99 5.79
N ALA A 581 -10.21 26.03 5.25
CA ALA A 581 -9.11 25.18 5.68
C ALA A 581 -7.98 26.01 6.27
N PHE A 582 -7.45 25.57 7.41
CA PHE A 582 -6.30 26.19 8.08
C PHE A 582 -5.23 25.15 8.41
N ILE A 583 -3.98 25.59 8.47
CA ILE A 583 -2.82 24.79 8.85
C ILE A 583 -2.26 25.30 10.17
N ASN A 584 -2.10 24.39 11.15
CA ASN A 584 -1.56 24.69 12.48
C ASN A 584 -2.36 25.77 13.23
N GLU A 585 -3.68 25.78 13.01
CA GLU A 585 -4.66 26.59 13.74
C GLU A 585 -5.78 25.67 14.27
N PRO A 586 -5.62 25.07 15.46
CA PRO A 586 -6.61 24.15 16.02
C PRO A 586 -7.85 24.87 16.57
N SER A 587 -7.73 26.14 16.93
CA SER A 587 -8.79 26.95 17.57
C SER A 587 -9.49 27.87 16.56
N ILE A 588 -10.01 27.30 15.46
CA ILE A 588 -10.74 28.09 14.46
C ILE A 588 -12.11 28.46 15.03
N GLU A 589 -12.35 29.72 15.38
CA GLU A 589 -13.68 30.25 15.66
C GLU A 589 -14.34 30.88 14.42
N LEU A 590 -15.63 31.25 14.53
CA LEU A 590 -16.41 31.84 13.43
C LEU A 590 -15.76 33.10 12.82
N ASP A 591 -15.07 33.87 13.66
CA ASP A 591 -14.42 35.14 13.31
C ASP A 591 -12.92 34.99 13.01
N THR A 592 -12.41 33.75 12.88
CA THR A 592 -11.01 33.51 12.51
C THR A 592 -10.68 34.23 11.20
N PRO A 593 -9.69 35.13 11.19
CA PRO A 593 -9.37 35.92 10.00
C PRO A 593 -8.98 35.01 8.83
N VAL A 594 -9.52 35.27 7.64
CA VAL A 594 -9.10 34.61 6.38
C VAL A 594 -8.25 35.52 5.49
N VAL A 595 -8.26 36.82 5.78
CA VAL A 595 -7.42 37.84 5.14
C VAL A 595 -6.23 38.10 6.05
N ASP A 596 -5.03 38.23 5.47
CA ASP A 596 -3.77 38.43 6.19
C ASP A 596 -3.47 37.38 7.27
N ASN A 597 -4.06 36.19 7.13
CA ASN A 597 -3.80 35.03 7.97
C ASN A 597 -2.91 34.04 7.20
N ASP A 598 -1.66 33.89 7.63
CA ASP A 598 -0.66 33.03 7.00
C ASP A 598 -0.85 31.52 7.29
N LYS A 599 -1.84 31.19 8.12
CA LYS A 599 -2.31 29.83 8.40
C LYS A 599 -3.56 29.47 7.60
N PHE A 600 -4.24 30.43 7.00
CA PHE A 600 -5.39 30.15 6.12
C PHE A 600 -4.89 29.53 4.81
N ALA A 601 -5.32 28.30 4.54
CA ALA A 601 -4.90 27.54 3.36
C ALA A 601 -5.80 27.77 2.15
N GLY A 602 -7.05 28.18 2.39
CA GLY A 602 -8.04 28.47 1.35
C GLY A 602 -9.42 28.01 1.74
N TYR A 603 -10.34 28.04 0.77
CA TYR A 603 -11.71 27.61 0.98
C TYR A 603 -12.32 26.92 -0.24
N VAL A 604 -13.38 26.16 0.02
CA VAL A 604 -14.28 25.58 -0.98
C VAL A 604 -15.67 26.19 -0.79
N SER A 605 -16.32 26.62 -1.87
CA SER A 605 -17.73 27.03 -1.85
C SER A 605 -18.60 25.89 -2.38
N LEU A 606 -19.58 25.46 -1.58
CA LEU A 606 -20.58 24.49 -1.97
C LEU A 606 -21.93 25.17 -2.16
N TRP A 607 -22.45 25.09 -3.37
CA TRP A 607 -23.78 25.60 -3.68
C TRP A 607 -24.83 24.56 -3.30
N GLY A 608 -25.70 24.92 -2.37
CA GLY A 608 -26.76 24.05 -1.85
C GLY A 608 -27.89 23.87 -2.84
N HIS A 609 -28.42 22.65 -2.94
CA HIS A 609 -29.47 22.31 -3.90
C HIS A 609 -30.89 22.69 -3.41
N GLY A 610 -31.06 22.88 -2.09
CA GLY A 610 -32.38 23.05 -1.48
C GLY A 610 -33.30 21.85 -1.65
N SER A 611 -34.61 22.06 -1.48
CA SER A 611 -35.62 21.03 -1.70
C SER A 611 -35.76 20.71 -3.19
N CYS A 612 -35.71 19.43 -3.55
CA CYS A 612 -35.85 19.00 -4.93
C CYS A 612 -37.30 19.15 -5.41
N VAL A 613 -37.53 20.03 -6.38
CA VAL A 613 -38.85 20.26 -7.02
C VAL A 613 -38.99 19.49 -8.35
N GLY A 614 -37.94 18.79 -8.78
CA GLY A 614 -37.93 18.02 -10.03
C GLY A 614 -38.86 16.80 -10.02
N GLY A 615 -39.24 16.33 -11.22
CA GLY A 615 -40.06 15.13 -11.38
C GLY A 615 -39.38 13.84 -10.87
N PRO A 616 -40.12 12.72 -10.77
CA PRO A 616 -39.60 11.45 -10.26
C PRO A 616 -38.28 11.05 -10.95
N GLY A 617 -37.26 10.73 -10.16
CA GLY A 617 -35.93 10.35 -10.65
C GLY A 617 -34.95 11.50 -10.90
N HIS A 618 -35.36 12.77 -10.80
CA HIS A 618 -34.45 13.90 -11.00
C HIS A 618 -33.32 13.98 -9.96
N CYS A 619 -33.68 13.94 -8.67
CA CYS A 619 -32.73 13.99 -7.56
C CYS A 619 -32.48 12.63 -6.90
N ALA A 620 -33.18 11.57 -7.33
CA ALA A 620 -32.91 10.23 -6.84
C ALA A 620 -31.56 9.79 -7.39
N VAL A 621 -30.56 9.70 -6.51
CA VAL A 621 -29.26 9.13 -6.87
C VAL A 621 -29.51 7.65 -7.20
N PRO A 622 -29.13 7.17 -8.41
CA PRO A 622 -29.17 5.76 -8.73
C PRO A 622 -28.39 4.96 -7.66
N GLY A 623 -28.86 3.77 -7.29
CA GLY A 623 -28.13 2.93 -6.34
C GLY A 623 -26.73 2.56 -6.82
N ASP A 624 -25.87 2.12 -5.91
CA ASP A 624 -24.43 1.86 -6.17
C ASP A 624 -24.17 0.79 -7.24
N ALA A 625 -25.16 -0.06 -7.55
CA ALA A 625 -25.10 -1.00 -8.66
C ALA A 625 -25.29 -0.25 -9.99
N ALA A 626 -24.20 0.19 -10.60
CA ALA A 626 -24.21 0.68 -11.97
C ALA A 626 -24.71 -0.44 -12.90
N ASP A 627 -25.86 -0.22 -13.53
CA ASP A 627 -26.26 -1.00 -14.69
C ASP A 627 -25.15 -0.81 -15.76
N PRO A 628 -24.50 -1.88 -16.24
CA PRO A 628 -23.41 -1.78 -17.21
C PRO A 628 -23.85 -1.16 -18.55
N TYR A 629 -25.16 -1.00 -18.78
CA TYR A 629 -25.74 -0.34 -19.94
C TYR A 629 -26.19 1.10 -19.65
N ASP A 630 -26.09 1.59 -18.42
CA ASP A 630 -26.37 2.98 -18.07
C ASP A 630 -25.19 3.88 -18.44
N LEU A 631 -25.26 4.44 -19.65
CA LEU A 631 -24.25 5.34 -20.19
C LEU A 631 -24.38 6.79 -19.69
N ARG A 632 -25.30 7.06 -18.75
CA ARG A 632 -25.44 8.41 -18.20
C ARG A 632 -24.22 8.75 -17.33
N GLY A 633 -23.81 10.01 -17.39
CA GLY A 633 -22.80 10.52 -16.47
C GLY A 633 -23.29 10.49 -15.01
N PRO A 634 -22.39 10.72 -14.04
CA PRO A 634 -22.73 10.75 -12.62
C PRO A 634 -23.90 11.70 -12.33
N ASN A 635 -24.84 11.28 -11.48
CA ASN A 635 -25.93 12.13 -11.04
C ASN A 635 -25.38 13.38 -10.31
N HIS A 636 -25.97 14.55 -10.51
CA HIS A 636 -25.50 15.81 -9.89
C HIS A 636 -25.56 15.82 -8.35
N ASN A 637 -26.40 14.95 -7.76
CA ASN A 637 -26.49 14.73 -6.31
C ASN A 637 -25.68 13.52 -5.83
N ALA A 638 -24.99 12.80 -6.72
CA ALA A 638 -24.07 11.75 -6.31
C ALA A 638 -22.94 12.35 -5.46
N LYS A 639 -22.43 11.53 -4.52
CA LYS A 639 -21.28 11.92 -3.71
C LYS A 639 -20.08 12.19 -4.61
N ARG A 640 -19.29 13.20 -4.26
CA ARG A 640 -18.14 13.65 -5.07
C ARG A 640 -16.95 14.04 -4.22
N ASN A 641 -15.77 13.97 -4.82
CA ASN A 641 -14.55 14.46 -4.19
C ASN A 641 -14.33 15.93 -4.56
N ILE A 642 -13.74 16.68 -3.64
CA ILE A 642 -13.35 18.08 -3.87
C ILE A 642 -11.94 18.29 -3.34
N SER A 643 -11.06 18.86 -4.17
CA SER A 643 -9.67 19.16 -3.79
C SER A 643 -9.47 20.67 -3.62
N LEU A 644 -8.69 21.04 -2.61
CA LEU A 644 -8.14 22.37 -2.39
C LEU A 644 -6.61 22.32 -2.51
N ASP A 645 -6.01 23.21 -3.31
CA ASP A 645 -4.54 23.34 -3.38
C ASP A 645 -4.02 24.08 -2.15
N ILE A 646 -3.29 23.38 -1.30
CA ILE A 646 -2.72 23.90 -0.05
C ILE A 646 -1.19 24.06 -0.13
N THR A 647 -0.60 23.96 -1.33
CA THR A 647 0.86 23.96 -1.53
C THR A 647 1.54 25.16 -0.90
N LYS A 648 1.00 26.37 -1.15
CA LYS A 648 1.57 27.62 -0.65
C LYS A 648 1.56 27.67 0.87
N ALA A 649 0.47 27.21 1.49
CA ALA A 649 0.30 27.24 2.93
C ALA A 649 1.21 26.23 3.63
N LEU A 650 1.37 25.01 3.08
CA LEU A 650 2.33 24.03 3.61
C LEU A 650 3.80 24.49 3.45
N ARG A 651 4.15 25.09 2.31
CA ARG A 651 5.50 25.67 2.13
C ARG A 651 5.76 26.80 3.12
N ALA A 652 4.76 27.64 3.41
CA ALA A 652 4.86 28.67 4.43
C ALA A 652 5.05 28.08 5.83
N ALA A 653 4.31 27.02 6.19
CA ALA A 653 4.49 26.32 7.47
C ALA A 653 5.92 25.78 7.63
N VAL A 654 6.47 25.13 6.60
CA VAL A 654 7.87 24.66 6.61
C VAL A 654 8.85 25.83 6.75
N ALA A 655 8.60 26.95 6.05
CA ALA A 655 9.45 28.15 6.14
C ALA A 655 9.42 28.80 7.54
N ARG A 656 8.33 28.64 8.30
CA ARG A 656 8.23 29.04 9.72
C ARG A 656 8.94 28.08 10.69
N GLY A 657 9.46 26.96 10.19
CA GLY A 657 10.09 25.93 11.02
C GLY A 657 9.10 24.97 11.69
N GLU A 658 7.85 24.91 11.20
CA GLU A 658 6.84 23.97 11.69
C GLU A 658 7.05 22.60 10.99
N PRO A 659 7.49 21.54 11.72
CA PRO A 659 7.79 20.25 11.10
C PRO A 659 6.53 19.41 10.84
N ASN A 660 5.43 19.73 11.52
CA ASN A 660 4.15 19.03 11.45
C ASN A 660 3.08 19.99 10.93
N ALA A 661 2.11 19.45 10.19
CA ALA A 661 0.92 20.16 9.74
C ALA A 661 -0.32 19.51 10.37
N GLN A 662 -1.02 20.27 11.20
CA GLN A 662 -2.37 19.99 11.62
C GLN A 662 -3.33 20.70 10.68
N ILE A 663 -4.24 19.99 10.04
CA ILE A 663 -5.26 20.62 9.20
C ILE A 663 -6.57 20.69 9.98
N SER A 664 -7.15 21.88 9.99
CA SER A 664 -8.43 22.15 10.64
C SER A 664 -9.39 22.72 9.61
N LEU A 665 -10.57 22.13 9.49
CA LEU A 665 -11.62 22.50 8.55
C LEU A 665 -12.84 23.02 9.29
N ARG A 666 -13.44 24.10 8.78
CA ARG A 666 -14.68 24.67 9.30
C ARG A 666 -15.64 24.96 8.16
N ALA A 667 -16.79 24.29 8.16
CA ALA A 667 -17.90 24.61 7.28
C ALA A 667 -18.80 25.68 7.92
N LEU A 668 -18.94 26.79 7.22
CA LEU A 668 -19.75 27.94 7.58
C LEU A 668 -20.91 28.06 6.61
N ASP A 669 -22.05 28.57 7.07
CA ASP A 669 -23.17 28.86 6.20
C ASP A 669 -22.88 30.02 5.22
N ALA A 670 -23.81 30.26 4.29
CA ALA A 670 -23.63 31.30 3.28
C ALA A 670 -23.48 32.72 3.85
N SER A 671 -23.96 33.01 5.06
CA SER A 671 -23.75 34.30 5.72
C SER A 671 -22.45 34.38 6.54
N LEU A 672 -21.70 33.29 6.68
CA LEU A 672 -20.47 33.19 7.48
C LEU A 672 -20.69 33.48 8.97
N THR A 673 -21.93 33.37 9.46
CA THR A 673 -22.29 33.73 10.84
C THR A 673 -22.56 32.53 11.73
N ARG A 674 -22.66 31.32 11.16
CA ARG A 674 -22.89 30.08 11.90
C ARG A 674 -22.19 28.90 11.24
N ILE A 675 -21.96 27.85 12.02
CA ILE A 675 -21.44 26.58 11.55
C ILE A 675 -22.53 25.87 10.73
N ALA A 676 -22.16 25.39 9.54
CA ALA A 676 -23.06 24.61 8.69
C ALA A 676 -23.32 23.24 9.31
N GLN A 677 -24.60 22.86 9.40
CA GLN A 677 -25.03 21.62 10.07
C GLN A 677 -25.01 20.38 9.14
N GLU A 678 -24.71 20.57 7.84
CA GLU A 678 -24.86 19.54 6.81
C GLU A 678 -23.56 19.10 6.14
N LEU A 679 -22.38 19.36 6.73
CA LEU A 679 -21.13 18.85 6.17
C LEU A 679 -21.05 17.33 6.34
N ASP A 680 -21.41 16.58 5.29
CA ASP A 680 -21.29 15.12 5.22
C ASP A 680 -20.12 14.78 4.29
N VAL A 681 -18.95 14.58 4.90
CA VAL A 681 -17.69 14.15 4.29
C VAL A 681 -17.35 12.78 4.90
N GLU A 682 -16.91 11.82 4.09
CA GLU A 682 -16.57 10.49 4.61
C GLU A 682 -15.09 10.35 4.98
N ALA A 683 -14.21 11.03 4.25
CA ALA A 683 -12.78 11.02 4.52
C ALA A 683 -12.10 12.31 4.03
N VAL A 684 -10.89 12.55 4.51
CA VAL A 684 -10.03 13.66 4.09
C VAL A 684 -8.65 13.09 3.76
N SER A 685 -7.97 13.61 2.74
CA SER A 685 -6.59 13.25 2.47
C SER A 685 -5.72 14.46 2.10
N ILE A 686 -4.43 14.33 2.38
CA ILE A 686 -3.39 15.27 1.96
C ILE A 686 -2.53 14.54 0.94
N ASN A 687 -2.65 14.90 -0.35
CA ASN A 687 -1.98 14.22 -1.46
C ASN A 687 -0.89 15.12 -2.05
N TYR A 688 0.35 14.63 -2.11
CA TYR A 688 1.47 15.32 -2.75
C TYR A 688 1.51 14.90 -4.23
N VAL A 689 0.84 15.66 -5.10
CA VAL A 689 0.60 15.30 -6.50
C VAL A 689 1.74 15.76 -7.40
N ASN A 690 2.16 14.89 -8.33
CA ASN A 690 3.29 15.12 -9.24
C ASN A 690 2.91 15.78 -10.57
#